data_AF-A0ABD5YZB0-F1
#
_entry.id   AF-A0ABD5YZB0-F1
#
_cell.length_a   1.000
_cell.length_b   1.000
_cell.length_c   1.000
_cell.angle_alpha   90.00
_cell.angle_beta   90.00
_cell.angle_gamma   90.00
#
_symmetry.space_group_name_H-M   'P 1'
#
loop_
_entity.id
_entity.type
_entity.pdbx_description
1 polymer ?
#
loop_
_entity_poly.entity_id
_entity_poly.type
_entity_poly.pdbx_seq_one_letter_code
_entity_poly.pdbx_strand_id
1 'polypeptide(L)'
;MSKHDSISDTDASSSHTNHDSEPDQPSQNGQAQDGFDLSQLSQLSNFSRFTNGGTNTQSTGVDLSRLGNGIDLSSLGDSLLGSDRTVVDLAPITTAYRNSFAVERTDEAVIGAVKIEPASMSMVDDIEPHILGFASVLAASTIHKGMLIDVPRSVDYSNRWERYRAHKERLAERDEWTAQLQADLCEERETIASLYEQTTTQRDHYIIVEVDKREAATTLSNDDGGLANLPVIGDFIAEGNAERLRDKNRLQAVMVELLERRMSGLAKTLSDLDGISARCLPSSEFVQVISNYYRTDDVYRIKDFPSLVRQSPIADGDGDPEHEVSHYADRHGVSSLADENQREHQLKTLVTPETVTPEQNDGITIDGERRAATIAVTGWPEVPGLAFLEPVYQYSSPGIDVSVATHFQRKSLTEAKREAKNQENSLEDKLDGALGSVFEEAIERKLTEAHEFTEAIEWSDYGVFEAGIYITVTAPAPDPNARDKATEPLDDAIEDLTLILREECGFDVKRITHNHEAGWQTTAPIAQNKLGENVTLLGDGLARQFPYRYQNLAEPGGVKLGMHEYLREPTVVNILNPDFRANGYNGGIYGMTGSGKTTTIQEMVDQLKLLADANDEDLTIVLSTPLEDFKSICDTYDGEHIVAGGSNVSINVLDIKYVPPEKLDVIGAATPGRTCSIERIASSARFTTASV
;
A
#
# COMPACT_ATOMS: atom_id res chain seq x y z
N MET A 1 -57.86 54.89 -16.70
CA MET A 1 -57.65 55.98 -15.73
C MET A 1 -56.21 55.82 -15.21
N SER A 2 -55.23 56.48 -15.86
CA SER A 2 -54.50 57.70 -15.41
C SER A 2 -53.31 57.31 -14.49
N LYS A 3 -52.02 57.69 -14.64
CA LYS A 3 -51.19 58.72 -15.34
C LYS A 3 -49.71 58.22 -15.29
N HIS A 4 -48.81 58.39 -16.29
CA HIS A 4 -47.85 59.52 -16.54
C HIS A 4 -46.99 59.91 -15.30
N ASP A 5 -45.65 60.00 -15.29
CA ASP A 5 -44.60 60.67 -16.11
C ASP A 5 -43.19 60.07 -15.77
N SER A 6 -42.13 59.91 -16.60
CA SER A 6 -41.33 60.73 -17.55
C SER A 6 -40.15 61.56 -16.95
N ILE A 7 -39.03 61.66 -17.72
CA ILE A 7 -37.78 62.51 -17.61
C ILE A 7 -36.55 61.76 -17.00
N SER A 8 -35.46 61.37 -17.71
CA SER A 8 -34.42 62.05 -18.56
C SER A 8 -33.36 62.82 -17.71
N ASP A 9 -32.04 62.88 -17.93
CA ASP A 9 -31.17 62.88 -19.13
C ASP A 9 -29.64 62.72 -18.75
N THR A 10 -28.83 62.28 -19.74
CA THR A 10 -27.44 62.68 -20.18
C THR A 10 -26.22 62.73 -19.23
N ASP A 11 -24.93 62.58 -19.61
CA ASP A 11 -24.18 62.35 -20.88
C ASP A 11 -22.68 62.03 -20.59
N ALA A 12 -21.92 61.67 -21.65
CA ALA A 12 -20.46 61.78 -21.90
C ALA A 12 -19.68 60.44 -21.98
N SER A 13 -19.43 59.87 -23.19
CA SER A 13 -18.28 60.07 -24.13
C SER A 13 -16.95 59.45 -23.63
N SER A 14 -16.08 58.74 -24.38
CA SER A 14 -15.90 58.42 -25.81
C SER A 14 -14.61 57.57 -26.00
N SER A 15 -14.43 57.00 -27.21
CA SER A 15 -13.27 56.31 -27.84
C SER A 15 -13.24 54.77 -27.67
N HIS A 16 -13.07 53.92 -28.70
CA HIS A 16 -12.33 54.01 -29.97
C HIS A 16 -13.01 53.29 -31.16
N THR A 17 -12.47 53.58 -32.33
CA THR A 17 -12.93 53.41 -33.73
C THR A 17 -12.63 52.06 -34.40
N ASN A 18 -13.45 51.77 -35.43
CA ASN A 18 -13.45 50.67 -36.41
C ASN A 18 -12.24 50.56 -37.36
N HIS A 19 -12.06 49.33 -37.90
CA HIS A 19 -11.81 48.93 -39.32
C HIS A 19 -11.05 47.56 -39.31
N ASP A 20 -11.23 46.56 -40.17
CA ASP A 20 -12.05 46.33 -41.37
C ASP A 20 -11.89 44.84 -41.80
N SER A 21 -12.94 44.31 -42.46
CA SER A 21 -12.92 43.36 -43.60
C SER A 21 -12.55 41.85 -43.47
N GLU A 22 -13.56 41.02 -43.76
CA GLU A 22 -13.56 39.65 -44.36
C GLU A 22 -12.86 39.61 -45.77
N PRO A 23 -12.50 38.44 -46.42
CA PRO A 23 -13.37 37.24 -46.60
C PRO A 23 -12.74 35.82 -46.82
N ASP A 24 -13.64 34.82 -46.84
CA ASP A 24 -13.72 33.53 -47.59
C ASP A 24 -12.67 32.38 -47.51
N GLN A 25 -13.11 31.28 -46.83
CA GLN A 25 -13.15 29.81 -47.14
C GLN A 25 -12.01 29.06 -47.88
N PRO A 26 -11.90 27.69 -47.85
CA PRO A 26 -12.52 26.66 -47.00
C PRO A 26 -11.50 25.66 -46.36
N SER A 27 -11.88 24.89 -45.33
CA SER A 27 -11.15 23.68 -44.92
C SER A 27 -11.99 22.41 -45.09
N GLN A 28 -11.40 21.45 -45.79
CA GLN A 28 -11.87 20.08 -45.99
C GLN A 28 -11.47 19.18 -44.81
N ASN A 29 -12.11 18.00 -44.78
CA ASN A 29 -11.82 16.78 -44.02
C ASN A 29 -12.28 16.78 -42.56
N GLY A 30 -12.90 15.74 -42.03
CA GLY A 30 -13.23 14.42 -42.57
C GLY A 30 -13.88 13.65 -41.42
N GLN A 31 -14.95 12.92 -41.71
CA GLN A 31 -15.62 12.05 -40.76
C GLN A 31 -14.67 10.90 -40.35
N ALA A 32 -14.52 10.67 -39.06
CA ALA A 32 -14.14 9.38 -38.50
C ALA A 32 -15.11 9.08 -37.36
N GLN A 33 -16.09 8.24 -37.67
CA GLN A 33 -16.82 7.44 -36.70
C GLN A 33 -15.89 6.29 -36.32
N ASP A 34 -15.72 6.00 -35.04
CA ASP A 34 -15.50 4.66 -34.53
C ASP A 34 -16.15 4.57 -33.15
N GLY A 35 -17.37 4.04 -33.14
CA GLY A 35 -18.05 3.56 -31.95
C GLY A 35 -17.56 2.15 -31.67
N PHE A 36 -17.15 1.90 -30.43
CA PHE A 36 -16.78 0.58 -29.94
C PHE A 36 -18.03 -0.33 -29.96
N ASP A 37 -18.05 -1.32 -30.84
CA ASP A 37 -19.17 -2.25 -31.03
C ASP A 37 -19.01 -3.46 -30.09
N LEU A 38 -19.80 -3.47 -29.01
CA LEU A 38 -19.86 -4.53 -28.00
C LEU A 38 -20.45 -5.86 -28.52
N SER A 39 -20.87 -5.95 -29.78
CA SER A 39 -21.41 -7.19 -30.37
C SER A 39 -20.34 -8.18 -30.86
N GLN A 40 -19.04 -7.83 -30.81
CA GLN A 40 -17.95 -8.73 -31.20
C GLN A 40 -17.49 -9.69 -30.09
N LEU A 41 -17.81 -9.42 -28.83
CA LEU A 41 -17.45 -10.31 -27.70
C LEU A 41 -18.32 -11.58 -27.63
N SER A 42 -19.49 -11.61 -28.29
CA SER A 42 -20.37 -12.79 -28.31
C SER A 42 -20.00 -13.83 -29.38
N GLN A 43 -18.95 -13.60 -30.19
CA GLN A 43 -18.52 -14.55 -31.23
C GLN A 43 -17.36 -15.47 -30.81
N LEU A 44 -16.72 -15.22 -29.66
CA LEU A 44 -15.66 -16.07 -29.12
C LEU A 44 -16.18 -17.28 -28.31
N SER A 45 -17.48 -17.37 -28.06
CA SER A 45 -18.12 -18.45 -27.28
C SER A 45 -18.51 -19.70 -28.10
N ASN A 46 -18.22 -19.75 -29.41
CA ASN A 46 -18.70 -20.83 -30.31
C ASN A 46 -17.62 -21.82 -30.80
N PHE A 47 -16.40 -21.80 -30.26
CA PHE A 47 -15.35 -22.79 -30.59
C PHE A 47 -15.17 -23.85 -29.49
N SER A 48 -16.25 -24.59 -29.16
CA SER A 48 -16.16 -25.77 -28.29
C SER A 48 -17.15 -26.87 -28.68
N ARG A 49 -17.21 -27.24 -29.98
CA ARG A 49 -17.81 -28.50 -30.42
C ARG A 49 -16.98 -29.10 -31.57
N PHE A 50 -16.74 -30.42 -31.48
CA PHE A 50 -15.85 -31.28 -32.29
C PHE A 50 -14.38 -31.20 -31.83
N THR A 51 -13.79 -32.22 -31.20
CA THR A 51 -13.68 -33.61 -31.67
C THR A 51 -13.65 -34.63 -30.51
N ASN A 52 -14.47 -35.69 -30.65
CA ASN A 52 -14.33 -36.94 -29.92
C ASN A 52 -13.32 -37.83 -30.67
N GLY A 53 -12.30 -38.33 -29.97
CA GLY A 53 -11.33 -39.28 -30.50
C GLY A 53 -10.41 -39.77 -29.40
N GLY A 54 -10.87 -40.78 -28.66
CA GLY A 54 -10.13 -41.33 -27.52
C GLY A 54 -8.90 -42.12 -27.93
N THR A 55 -7.83 -41.98 -27.15
CA THR A 55 -6.84 -43.04 -26.90
C THR A 55 -6.33 -42.92 -25.47
N ASN A 56 -6.44 -44.02 -24.73
CA ASN A 56 -6.03 -44.23 -23.35
C ASN A 56 -4.56 -43.84 -23.08
N THR A 57 -4.34 -43.07 -22.02
CA THR A 57 -3.20 -43.25 -21.10
C THR A 57 -3.61 -42.76 -19.71
N GLN A 58 -3.36 -43.61 -18.71
CA GLN A 58 -3.91 -43.56 -17.36
C GLN A 58 -3.53 -42.29 -16.59
N SER A 59 -4.54 -41.54 -16.13
CA SER A 59 -4.40 -40.56 -15.06
C SER A 59 -4.35 -41.29 -13.71
N THR A 60 -3.23 -41.18 -13.00
CA THR A 60 -3.19 -41.47 -11.56
C THR A 60 -3.67 -40.21 -10.84
N GLY A 61 -4.96 -40.15 -10.53
CA GLY A 61 -5.51 -39.11 -9.66
C GLY A 61 -4.99 -39.30 -8.24
N VAL A 62 -4.41 -38.25 -7.67
CA VAL A 62 -4.10 -38.19 -6.24
C VAL A 62 -5.39 -37.80 -5.52
N ASP A 63 -5.85 -38.74 -4.70
CA ASP A 63 -7.03 -38.64 -3.84
C ASP A 63 -6.71 -37.74 -2.64
N LEU A 64 -7.30 -36.53 -2.61
CA LEU A 64 -7.11 -35.49 -1.58
C LEU A 64 -7.76 -35.85 -0.22
N SER A 65 -8.28 -37.07 -0.03
CA SER A 65 -8.89 -37.53 1.21
C SER A 65 -7.90 -38.09 2.26
N ARG A 66 -6.58 -37.94 2.06
CA ARG A 66 -5.53 -38.43 2.97
C ARG A 66 -4.66 -37.37 3.66
N LEU A 67 -5.11 -36.11 3.74
CA LEU A 67 -4.50 -35.08 4.61
C LEU A 67 -4.88 -35.27 6.09
N GLY A 68 -4.57 -36.45 6.62
CA GLY A 68 -4.83 -36.83 7.99
C GLY A 68 -3.87 -37.93 8.42
N ASN A 69 -2.59 -37.58 8.55
CA ASN A 69 -1.62 -38.12 9.52
C ASN A 69 -0.19 -37.70 9.14
N GLY A 70 0.50 -37.06 10.09
CA GLY A 70 1.95 -36.85 10.22
C GLY A 70 2.81 -36.87 8.96
N ILE A 71 3.27 -35.68 8.54
CA ILE A 71 4.43 -35.54 7.66
C ILE A 71 5.66 -36.00 8.44
N ASP A 72 6.34 -37.05 7.95
CA ASP A 72 7.62 -37.50 8.49
C ASP A 72 8.73 -36.58 7.95
N LEU A 73 9.17 -35.65 8.79
CA LEU A 73 10.12 -34.57 8.50
C LEU A 73 11.59 -35.04 8.38
N SER A 74 11.86 -36.34 8.35
CA SER A 74 13.22 -36.89 8.39
C SER A 74 13.83 -37.20 7.02
N SER A 75 13.08 -37.09 5.92
CA SER A 75 13.52 -37.54 4.59
C SER A 75 13.86 -36.45 3.56
N LEU A 76 14.04 -35.20 3.99
CA LEU A 76 14.42 -34.07 3.12
C LEU A 76 15.94 -33.80 3.05
N GLY A 77 16.76 -34.72 3.56
CA GLY A 77 18.22 -34.64 3.51
C GLY A 77 18.82 -35.54 2.43
N ASP A 78 19.55 -34.92 1.51
CA ASP A 78 20.62 -35.45 0.64
C ASP A 78 20.33 -35.54 -0.87
N SER A 79 21.01 -34.66 -1.62
CA SER A 79 21.60 -34.80 -2.98
C SER A 79 21.21 -33.65 -3.93
N LEU A 80 22.09 -32.88 -4.60
CA LEU A 80 23.55 -32.84 -4.75
C LEU A 80 23.93 -31.47 -5.40
N LEU A 81 24.87 -30.76 -4.75
CA LEU A 81 25.89 -29.82 -5.27
C LEU A 81 25.51 -28.43 -5.82
N GLY A 82 25.63 -27.44 -4.92
CA GLY A 82 25.88 -26.03 -5.23
C GLY A 82 25.66 -25.08 -4.05
N SER A 83 26.45 -25.22 -2.98
CA SER A 83 26.38 -24.49 -1.68
C SER A 83 25.07 -24.67 -0.89
N ASP A 84 25.15 -25.37 0.25
CA ASP A 84 24.07 -25.64 1.21
C ASP A 84 23.46 -24.37 1.81
N ARG A 85 22.64 -23.66 1.04
CA ARG A 85 21.59 -22.79 1.58
C ARG A 85 20.27 -23.44 1.24
N THR A 86 19.52 -23.77 2.30
CA THR A 86 18.13 -24.17 2.11
C THR A 86 17.33 -22.94 1.68
N VAL A 87 16.24 -23.11 0.93
CA VAL A 87 15.34 -21.99 0.55
C VAL A 87 14.89 -21.21 1.80
N VAL A 88 14.81 -21.92 2.94
CA VAL A 88 14.51 -21.41 4.27
C VAL A 88 15.52 -20.35 4.76
N ASP A 89 16.75 -20.35 4.26
CA ASP A 89 17.79 -19.38 4.62
C ASP A 89 17.71 -18.06 3.81
N LEU A 90 16.78 -17.98 2.84
CA LEU A 90 16.57 -16.77 2.04
C LEU A 90 15.90 -15.64 2.81
N ALA A 91 15.04 -15.94 3.80
CA ALA A 91 14.53 -14.93 4.72
C ALA A 91 15.47 -14.85 5.92
N PRO A 92 16.29 -13.79 6.06
CA PRO A 92 17.31 -13.70 7.11
C PRO A 92 16.70 -13.23 8.44
N ILE A 93 15.60 -13.85 8.87
CA ILE A 93 14.94 -13.58 10.15
C ILE A 93 15.08 -14.78 11.08
N THR A 94 15.18 -14.51 12.38
CA THR A 94 15.36 -15.54 13.42
C THR A 94 14.24 -15.53 14.44
N THR A 95 13.87 -14.34 14.93
CA THR A 95 12.93 -14.19 16.05
C THR A 95 11.97 -13.02 15.83
N ALA A 96 10.69 -13.20 16.17
CA ALA A 96 9.71 -12.11 16.27
C ALA A 96 9.33 -11.92 17.75
N TYR A 97 9.66 -10.76 18.32
CA TYR A 97 9.49 -10.53 19.76
C TYR A 97 8.03 -10.25 20.11
N ARG A 98 7.48 -10.95 21.12
CA ARG A 98 6.08 -10.76 21.55
C ARG A 98 5.88 -9.41 22.21
N ASN A 99 4.72 -8.80 21.96
CA ASN A 99 4.35 -7.49 22.54
C ASN A 99 5.40 -6.40 22.27
N SER A 100 6.17 -6.58 21.19
CA SER A 100 7.23 -5.69 20.74
C SER A 100 7.03 -5.40 19.24
N PHE A 101 7.73 -4.38 18.76
CA PHE A 101 7.83 -4.07 17.33
C PHE A 101 9.01 -4.77 16.65
N ALA A 102 9.87 -5.42 17.45
CA ALA A 102 11.15 -5.96 17.03
C ALA A 102 11.05 -7.33 16.33
N VAL A 103 11.82 -7.46 15.25
CA VAL A 103 12.15 -8.72 14.58
C VAL A 103 13.68 -8.82 14.51
N GLU A 104 14.24 -9.94 14.94
CA GLU A 104 15.67 -10.23 14.87
C GLU A 104 16.04 -10.88 13.54
N ARG A 105 17.19 -10.47 13.01
CA ARG A 105 17.79 -11.03 11.80
C ARG A 105 18.87 -12.07 12.12
N THR A 106 19.25 -12.85 11.10
CA THR A 106 20.33 -13.83 11.21
C THR A 106 21.70 -13.23 11.49
N ASP A 107 21.91 -11.95 11.16
CA ASP A 107 23.10 -11.18 11.54
C ASP A 107 22.95 -10.46 12.89
N GLU A 108 21.94 -10.85 13.67
CA GLU A 108 21.66 -10.39 15.04
C GLU A 108 21.31 -8.89 15.14
N ALA A 109 21.09 -8.22 14.01
CA ALA A 109 20.46 -6.91 13.97
C ALA A 109 18.97 -7.03 14.31
N VAL A 110 18.41 -6.02 14.95
CA VAL A 110 16.97 -5.95 15.24
C VAL A 110 16.36 -4.87 14.37
N ILE A 111 15.27 -5.23 13.70
CA ILE A 111 14.54 -4.38 12.76
C ILE A 111 13.08 -4.22 13.19
N GLY A 112 12.47 -3.12 12.78
CA GLY A 112 11.03 -2.89 12.95
C GLY A 112 10.51 -1.88 11.93
N ALA A 113 9.21 -1.90 11.66
CA ALA A 113 8.59 -1.08 10.63
C ALA A 113 7.58 -0.07 11.20
N VAL A 114 7.66 1.16 10.70
CA VAL A 114 6.65 2.20 10.88
C VAL A 114 5.89 2.33 9.56
N LYS A 115 4.60 2.01 9.56
CA LYS A 115 3.71 2.26 8.42
C LYS A 115 3.39 3.75 8.36
N ILE A 116 3.46 4.32 7.17
CA ILE A 116 3.18 5.73 6.91
C ILE A 116 2.03 5.83 5.91
N GLU A 117 1.05 6.66 6.21
CA GLU A 117 0.02 7.06 5.26
C GLU A 117 0.30 8.50 4.84
N PRO A 118 0.54 8.75 3.55
CA PRO A 118 0.83 10.08 3.05
C PRO A 118 -0.38 11.02 3.19
N ALA A 119 -0.09 12.31 3.19
CA ALA A 119 -1.10 13.34 3.20
C ALA A 119 -1.86 13.43 1.87
N SER A 120 -3.15 13.75 1.92
CA SER A 120 -3.95 14.06 0.73
C SER A 120 -3.78 15.55 0.35
N MET A 121 -2.64 15.89 -0.24
CA MET A 121 -2.26 17.28 -0.56
C MET A 121 -2.56 17.68 -2.00
N SER A 122 -3.47 16.97 -2.68
CA SER A 122 -3.86 17.19 -4.07
C SER A 122 -4.23 18.65 -4.42
N MET A 123 -4.63 19.46 -3.42
CA MET A 123 -5.05 20.85 -3.58
C MET A 123 -4.03 21.88 -3.06
N VAL A 124 -2.86 21.46 -2.59
CA VAL A 124 -1.85 22.35 -2.02
C VAL A 124 -0.80 22.72 -3.06
N ASP A 125 -0.69 24.02 -3.33
CA ASP A 125 0.25 24.55 -4.34
C ASP A 125 1.71 24.50 -3.88
N ASP A 126 1.98 24.47 -2.56
CA ASP A 126 3.32 24.45 -1.97
C ASP A 126 3.54 23.26 -1.03
N ILE A 127 4.25 22.24 -1.53
CA ILE A 127 4.61 21.04 -0.79
C ILE A 127 5.98 21.14 -0.09
N GLU A 128 6.76 22.18 -0.36
CA GLU A 128 8.13 22.34 0.16
C GLU A 128 8.18 22.29 1.70
N PRO A 129 7.27 22.93 2.46
CA PRO A 129 7.27 22.83 3.93
C PRO A 129 7.13 21.39 4.45
N HIS A 130 6.41 20.53 3.72
CA HIS A 130 6.23 19.13 4.11
C HIS A 130 7.47 18.30 3.83
N ILE A 131 8.15 18.58 2.71
CA ILE A 131 9.45 17.97 2.39
C ILE A 131 10.48 18.36 3.45
N LEU A 132 10.59 19.64 3.79
CA LEU A 132 11.52 20.11 4.82
C LEU A 132 11.14 19.60 6.21
N GLY A 133 9.83 19.46 6.48
CA GLY A 133 9.32 18.81 7.69
C GLY A 133 9.78 17.36 7.77
N PHE A 134 9.55 16.57 6.73
CA PHE A 134 9.98 15.16 6.65
C PHE A 134 11.51 15.02 6.69
N ALA A 135 12.24 15.88 5.99
CA ALA A 135 13.70 15.96 6.05
C ALA A 135 14.19 16.25 7.47
N SER A 136 13.52 17.17 8.18
CA SER A 136 13.79 17.45 9.59
C SER A 136 13.51 16.24 10.47
N VAL A 137 12.46 15.45 10.18
CA VAL A 137 12.20 14.19 10.88
C VAL A 137 13.32 13.19 10.66
N LEU A 138 13.76 12.97 9.41
CA LEU A 138 14.89 12.09 9.12
C LEU A 138 16.17 12.57 9.81
N ALA A 139 16.45 13.87 9.79
CA ALA A 139 17.62 14.50 10.41
C ALA A 139 17.61 14.44 11.94
N ALA A 140 16.44 14.66 12.56
CA ALA A 140 16.25 14.66 14.00
C ALA A 140 16.12 13.24 14.56
N SER A 141 15.65 12.29 13.73
CA SER A 141 15.57 10.89 14.12
C SER A 141 16.96 10.38 14.49
N THR A 142 17.03 9.56 15.54
CA THR A 142 18.26 8.81 15.85
C THR A 142 18.41 7.62 14.91
N ILE A 143 17.76 7.62 13.75
CA ILE A 143 17.85 6.53 12.77
C ILE A 143 19.15 6.76 12.01
N HIS A 144 20.14 5.93 12.33
CA HIS A 144 21.43 5.95 11.65
C HIS A 144 21.40 5.16 10.34
N LYS A 145 20.58 4.10 10.28
CA LYS A 145 20.42 3.25 9.11
C LYS A 145 18.97 2.79 9.04
N GLY A 146 18.42 2.76 7.83
CA GLY A 146 17.07 2.31 7.60
C GLY A 146 16.76 2.12 6.12
N MET A 147 15.50 1.80 5.84
CA MET A 147 14.99 1.63 4.49
C MET A 147 13.59 2.23 4.40
N LEU A 148 13.38 3.09 3.41
CA LEU A 148 12.05 3.45 2.94
C LEU A 148 11.64 2.38 1.94
N ILE A 149 10.50 1.73 2.14
CA ILE A 149 10.02 0.69 1.22
C ILE A 149 8.53 0.85 0.93
N ASP A 150 8.21 0.68 -0.34
CA ASP A 150 6.87 0.66 -0.87
C ASP A 150 6.55 -0.75 -1.34
N VAL A 151 5.63 -1.42 -0.64
CA VAL A 151 5.27 -2.80 -0.92
C VAL A 151 3.86 -2.83 -1.56
N PRO A 152 3.68 -3.45 -2.73
CA PRO A 152 2.36 -3.71 -3.26
C PRO A 152 1.67 -4.76 -2.39
N ARG A 153 0.47 -4.44 -1.97
CA ARG A 153 -0.40 -5.31 -1.18
C ARG A 153 -1.64 -5.62 -2.00
N SER A 154 -1.99 -6.88 -2.08
CA SER A 154 -3.30 -7.29 -2.57
C SER A 154 -4.38 -6.62 -1.72
N VAL A 155 -5.31 -5.95 -2.38
CA VAL A 155 -6.48 -5.45 -1.67
C VAL A 155 -7.31 -6.67 -1.32
N ASP A 156 -7.56 -6.89 -0.03
CA ASP A 156 -8.38 -8.03 0.39
C ASP A 156 -9.81 -7.88 -0.15
N TYR A 157 -10.02 -8.52 -1.29
CA TYR A 157 -11.31 -8.76 -1.90
C TYR A 157 -11.72 -10.22 -1.77
N SER A 158 -10.99 -11.05 -1.03
CA SER A 158 -11.22 -12.50 -0.91
C SER A 158 -12.68 -12.81 -0.58
N ASN A 159 -13.23 -11.93 0.22
CA ASN A 159 -14.58 -11.95 0.68
C ASN A 159 -15.59 -11.64 -0.45
N ARG A 160 -15.26 -11.06 -1.61
CA ARG A 160 -16.20 -10.52 -2.60
C ARG A 160 -16.62 -11.49 -3.70
N TRP A 161 -15.70 -12.11 -4.42
CA TRP A 161 -16.05 -13.12 -5.43
C TRP A 161 -16.50 -14.42 -4.78
N GLU A 162 -15.91 -14.82 -3.65
CA GLU A 162 -16.40 -15.94 -2.83
C GLU A 162 -17.83 -15.65 -2.35
N ARG A 163 -18.14 -14.41 -1.96
CA ARG A 163 -19.52 -13.96 -1.68
C ARG A 163 -20.43 -14.08 -2.89
N TYR A 164 -20.02 -13.58 -4.04
CA TYR A 164 -20.82 -13.67 -5.26
C TYR A 164 -21.10 -15.11 -5.64
N ARG A 165 -20.09 -15.98 -5.55
CA ARG A 165 -20.23 -17.42 -5.77
C ARG A 165 -21.17 -18.06 -4.76
N ALA A 166 -20.96 -17.84 -3.46
CA ALA A 166 -21.81 -18.40 -2.42
C ALA A 166 -23.25 -17.86 -2.48
N HIS A 167 -23.44 -16.61 -2.90
CA HIS A 167 -24.76 -16.03 -3.12
C HIS A 167 -25.42 -16.63 -4.37
N LYS A 168 -24.70 -16.77 -5.48
CA LYS A 168 -25.14 -17.49 -6.68
C LYS A 168 -25.58 -18.91 -6.35
N GLU A 169 -24.80 -19.65 -5.56
CA GLU A 169 -25.14 -21.01 -5.11
C GLU A 169 -26.45 -21.02 -4.28
N ARG A 170 -26.64 -20.07 -3.36
CA ARG A 170 -27.90 -19.92 -2.59
C ARG A 170 -29.09 -19.58 -3.49
N LEU A 171 -28.90 -18.76 -4.52
CA LEU A 171 -29.96 -18.36 -5.43
C LEU A 171 -30.32 -19.47 -6.42
N ALA A 172 -29.39 -20.35 -6.78
CA ALA A 172 -29.64 -21.50 -7.66
C ALA A 172 -30.67 -22.49 -7.08
N GLU A 173 -30.92 -22.44 -5.77
CA GLU A 173 -31.97 -23.23 -5.11
C GLU A 173 -33.38 -22.64 -5.28
N ARG A 174 -33.51 -21.41 -5.78
CA ARG A 174 -34.79 -20.70 -5.97
C ARG A 174 -35.18 -20.69 -7.45
N ASP A 175 -36.40 -21.13 -7.75
CA ASP A 175 -36.96 -21.16 -9.12
C ASP A 175 -37.82 -19.93 -9.40
N GLU A 176 -37.23 -18.74 -9.20
CA GLU A 176 -37.87 -17.44 -9.43
C GLU A 176 -37.02 -16.62 -10.40
N TRP A 177 -37.66 -15.90 -11.33
CA TRP A 177 -36.96 -15.10 -12.34
C TRP A 177 -35.99 -14.07 -11.74
N THR A 178 -36.38 -13.44 -10.63
CA THR A 178 -35.55 -12.47 -9.90
C THR A 178 -34.31 -13.13 -9.30
N ALA A 179 -34.43 -14.35 -8.77
CA ALA A 179 -33.29 -15.12 -8.26
C ALA A 179 -32.31 -15.51 -9.38
N GLN A 180 -32.82 -15.87 -10.57
CA GLN A 180 -31.99 -16.13 -11.75
C GLN A 180 -31.24 -14.88 -12.20
N LEU A 181 -31.93 -13.73 -12.27
CA LEU A 181 -31.31 -12.45 -12.62
C LEU A 181 -30.21 -12.04 -11.62
N GLN A 182 -30.45 -12.23 -10.32
CA GLN A 182 -29.45 -11.97 -9.28
C GLN A 182 -28.25 -12.94 -9.38
N ALA A 183 -28.49 -14.20 -9.74
CA ALA A 183 -27.44 -15.20 -9.92
C ALA A 183 -26.55 -14.85 -11.13
N ASP A 184 -27.15 -14.41 -12.24
CA ASP A 184 -26.43 -13.93 -13.43
C ASP A 184 -25.58 -12.69 -13.11
N LEU A 185 -26.14 -11.74 -12.35
CA LEU A 185 -25.38 -10.58 -11.86
C LEU A 185 -24.20 -11.01 -10.98
N CYS A 186 -24.41 -11.97 -10.07
CA CYS A 186 -23.31 -12.49 -9.24
C CYS A 186 -22.21 -13.14 -10.10
N GLU A 187 -22.55 -13.86 -11.15
CA GLU A 187 -21.58 -14.48 -12.06
C GLU A 187 -20.75 -13.44 -12.84
N GLU A 188 -21.41 -12.42 -13.40
CA GLU A 188 -20.73 -11.30 -14.06
C GLU A 188 -19.77 -10.61 -13.08
N ARG A 189 -20.25 -10.33 -11.85
CA ARG A 189 -19.47 -9.65 -10.82
C ARG A 189 -18.35 -10.51 -10.26
N GLU A 190 -18.52 -11.82 -10.13
CA GLU A 190 -17.46 -12.78 -9.79
C GLU A 190 -16.34 -12.70 -10.83
N THR A 191 -16.71 -12.72 -12.12
CA THR A 191 -15.74 -12.64 -13.23
C THR A 191 -14.98 -11.32 -13.20
N ILE A 192 -15.69 -10.20 -13.10
CA ILE A 192 -15.10 -8.85 -13.03
C ILE A 192 -14.20 -8.71 -11.79
N ALA A 193 -14.70 -9.11 -10.62
CA ALA A 193 -13.93 -9.05 -9.37
C ALA A 193 -12.67 -9.91 -9.47
N SER A 194 -12.76 -11.14 -9.99
CA SER A 194 -11.59 -12.03 -10.14
C SER A 194 -10.51 -11.45 -11.07
N LEU A 195 -10.92 -10.77 -12.16
CA LEU A 195 -9.98 -10.11 -13.07
C LEU A 195 -9.32 -8.88 -12.42
N TYR A 196 -10.08 -8.06 -11.69
CA TYR A 196 -9.52 -6.91 -10.98
C TYR A 196 -8.68 -7.32 -9.77
N GLU A 197 -9.05 -8.38 -9.05
CA GLU A 197 -8.31 -8.93 -7.92
C GLU A 197 -6.91 -9.39 -8.28
N GLN A 198 -6.76 -10.06 -9.42
CA GLN A 198 -5.46 -10.53 -9.91
C GLN A 198 -4.55 -9.38 -10.37
N THR A 199 -5.08 -8.16 -10.49
CA THR A 199 -4.43 -7.07 -11.23
C THR A 199 -4.34 -5.77 -10.45
N THR A 200 -5.04 -5.67 -9.31
CA THR A 200 -5.19 -4.43 -8.56
C THR A 200 -4.55 -4.58 -7.19
N THR A 201 -3.40 -3.95 -7.02
CA THR A 201 -2.74 -3.81 -5.71
C THR A 201 -2.90 -2.40 -5.18
N GLN A 202 -2.75 -2.27 -3.87
CA GLN A 202 -2.60 -1.00 -3.16
C GLN A 202 -1.16 -0.90 -2.65
N ARG A 203 -0.60 0.29 -2.70
CA ARG A 203 0.75 0.55 -2.20
C ARG A 203 0.69 0.93 -0.72
N ASP A 204 1.46 0.23 0.09
CA ASP A 204 1.71 0.61 1.47
C ASP A 204 3.15 1.10 1.63
N HIS A 205 3.32 2.22 2.34
CA HIS A 205 4.61 2.87 2.57
C HIS A 205 5.12 2.56 3.98
N TYR A 206 6.38 2.16 4.10
CA TYR A 206 7.01 1.83 5.38
C TYR A 206 8.40 2.47 5.52
N ILE A 207 8.73 2.93 6.74
CA ILE A 207 10.12 3.10 7.16
C ILE A 207 10.51 1.92 8.03
N ILE A 208 11.49 1.16 7.58
CA ILE A 208 12.16 0.13 8.36
C ILE A 208 13.35 0.76 9.08
N VAL A 209 13.35 0.61 10.40
CA VAL A 209 14.42 1.05 11.28
C VAL A 209 15.28 -0.15 11.63
N GLU A 210 16.60 -0.02 11.51
CA GLU A 210 17.57 -1.03 11.93
C GLU A 210 18.33 -0.53 13.17
N VAL A 211 18.58 -1.45 14.09
CA VAL A 211 19.54 -1.28 15.20
C VAL A 211 20.51 -2.45 15.15
N ASP A 212 21.81 -2.13 15.11
CA ASP A 212 22.89 -3.12 15.13
C ASP A 212 23.60 -3.19 16.50
N LYS A 213 24.45 -4.19 16.66
CA LYS A 213 25.19 -4.43 17.91
C LYS A 213 26.17 -3.31 18.26
N ARG A 214 26.81 -2.70 17.25
CA ARG A 214 27.84 -1.66 17.45
C ARG A 214 27.21 -0.42 18.05
N GLU A 215 26.03 -0.08 17.54
CA GLU A 215 25.23 1.04 18.02
C GLU A 215 24.75 0.84 19.47
N ALA A 216 24.23 -0.35 19.79
CA ALA A 216 23.81 -0.67 21.15
C ALA A 216 25.00 -0.69 22.14
N ALA A 217 26.16 -1.22 21.73
CA ALA A 217 27.37 -1.21 22.54
C ALA A 217 27.85 0.22 22.86
N THR A 218 27.72 1.14 21.91
CA THR A 218 28.07 2.56 22.10
C THR A 218 27.16 3.21 23.13
N THR A 219 25.85 2.94 23.07
CA THR A 219 24.86 3.49 24.02
C THR A 219 25.13 3.00 25.45
N LEU A 220 25.39 1.70 25.62
CA LEU A 220 25.75 1.12 26.93
C LEU A 220 27.03 1.72 27.51
N SER A 221 28.02 2.01 26.66
CA SER A 221 29.29 2.58 27.11
C SER A 221 29.17 4.04 27.61
N ASN A 222 28.16 4.77 27.13
CA ASN A 222 27.92 6.16 27.53
C ASN A 222 27.25 6.28 28.91
N ASP A 223 26.42 5.31 29.30
CA ASP A 223 25.76 5.29 30.62
C ASP A 223 26.74 4.94 31.76
N ASP A 224 27.85 4.25 31.47
CA ASP A 224 28.91 3.91 32.44
C ASP A 224 29.99 5.00 32.61
N GLY A 225 29.81 6.18 32.01
CA GLY A 225 30.59 7.38 32.36
C GLY A 225 32.07 7.39 31.93
N GLY A 226 32.40 6.88 30.73
CA GLY A 226 33.78 6.88 30.23
C GLY A 226 33.90 7.25 28.74
N LEU A 227 34.71 8.27 28.43
CA LEU A 227 35.44 8.65 27.19
C LEU A 227 34.85 8.39 25.76
N ALA A 228 33.67 7.79 25.60
CA ALA A 228 33.05 7.43 24.32
C ALA A 228 32.36 8.60 23.59
N ASN A 229 32.42 9.81 24.13
CA ASN A 229 31.91 11.04 23.51
C ASN A 229 32.74 11.56 22.30
N LEU A 230 33.67 10.77 21.76
CA LEU A 230 34.50 11.14 20.60
C LEU A 230 34.24 10.17 19.44
N PRO A 231 33.69 10.63 18.29
CA PRO A 231 33.24 9.78 17.19
C PRO A 231 34.30 8.77 16.69
N VAL A 232 35.58 9.18 16.67
CA VAL A 232 36.68 8.37 16.12
C VAL A 232 37.25 7.37 17.13
N ILE A 233 37.06 7.60 18.43
CA ILE A 233 37.55 6.72 19.50
C ILE A 233 36.44 5.74 19.93
N GLY A 234 35.17 6.12 19.73
CA GLY A 234 34.00 5.27 19.95
C GLY A 234 34.03 3.99 19.13
N ASP A 235 34.36 4.06 17.85
CA ASP A 235 34.35 2.88 16.95
C ASP A 235 35.33 1.78 17.39
N PHE A 236 36.55 2.15 17.82
CA PHE A 236 37.55 1.20 18.32
C PHE A 236 37.21 0.63 19.70
N ILE A 237 36.50 1.40 20.54
CA ILE A 237 36.09 0.97 21.89
C ILE A 237 34.82 0.13 21.84
N ALA A 238 33.88 0.43 20.93
CA ALA A 238 32.66 -0.33 20.71
C ALA A 238 32.96 -1.76 20.27
N GLU A 239 33.95 -1.96 19.39
CA GLU A 239 34.37 -3.28 18.93
C GLU A 239 34.97 -4.12 20.08
N GLY A 240 35.76 -3.51 20.97
CA GLY A 240 36.31 -4.17 22.16
C GLY A 240 35.33 -4.33 23.33
N ASN A 241 34.26 -3.53 23.39
CA ASN A 241 33.24 -3.59 24.44
C ASN A 241 32.06 -4.51 24.09
N ALA A 242 31.70 -4.63 22.81
CA ALA A 242 30.72 -5.62 22.34
C ALA A 242 31.20 -7.05 22.63
N GLU A 243 32.50 -7.33 22.49
CA GLU A 243 33.12 -8.62 22.90
C GLU A 243 33.19 -8.81 24.43
N ARG A 244 33.20 -7.73 25.21
CA ARG A 244 33.27 -7.77 26.69
C ARG A 244 31.91 -7.98 27.36
N LEU A 245 30.82 -7.62 26.69
CA LEU A 245 29.46 -7.94 27.11
C LEU A 245 29.22 -9.44 26.91
N ARG A 246 29.64 -10.24 27.90
CA ARG A 246 29.49 -11.71 27.94
C ARG A 246 28.04 -12.21 27.94
N ASP A 247 27.06 -11.31 27.89
CA ASP A 247 25.65 -11.62 27.96
C ASP A 247 24.93 -11.13 26.69
N LYS A 248 24.84 -12.02 25.70
CA LYS A 248 24.16 -11.79 24.41
C LYS A 248 22.72 -11.32 24.62
N ASN A 249 22.04 -11.87 25.63
CA ASN A 249 20.64 -11.55 25.92
C ASN A 249 20.49 -10.10 26.39
N ARG A 250 21.43 -9.61 27.21
CA ARG A 250 21.42 -8.21 27.66
C ARG A 250 21.63 -7.23 26.50
N LEU A 251 22.51 -7.54 25.55
CA LEU A 251 22.72 -6.70 24.37
C LEU A 251 21.46 -6.67 23.49
N GLN A 252 20.83 -7.81 23.24
CA GLN A 252 19.58 -7.90 22.48
C GLN A 252 18.45 -7.09 23.14
N ALA A 253 18.27 -7.21 24.46
CA ALA A 253 17.25 -6.44 25.18
C ALA A 253 17.42 -4.92 24.99
N VAL A 254 18.67 -4.44 25.04
CA VAL A 254 19.00 -3.02 24.80
C VAL A 254 18.74 -2.62 23.36
N MET A 255 19.04 -3.48 22.39
CA MET A 255 18.75 -3.23 20.97
C MET A 255 17.24 -3.11 20.74
N VAL A 256 16.43 -3.99 21.34
CA VAL A 256 14.97 -3.96 21.28
C VAL A 256 14.44 -2.65 21.89
N GLU A 257 14.88 -2.28 23.09
CA GLU A 257 14.46 -1.04 23.74
C GLU A 257 14.82 0.21 22.92
N LEU A 258 16.04 0.24 22.37
CA LEU A 258 16.49 1.33 21.51
C LEU A 258 15.65 1.44 20.24
N LEU A 259 15.35 0.31 19.60
CA LEU A 259 14.49 0.24 18.42
C LEU A 259 13.08 0.76 18.75
N GLU A 260 12.46 0.28 19.82
CA GLU A 260 11.10 0.69 20.20
C GLU A 260 11.00 2.18 20.49
N ARG A 261 11.99 2.74 21.20
CA ARG A 261 12.09 4.17 21.46
C ARG A 261 12.21 4.97 20.16
N ARG A 262 12.99 4.48 19.20
CA ARG A 262 13.18 5.09 17.88
C ARG A 262 11.93 5.09 17.05
N MET A 263 11.30 3.92 16.92
CA MET A 263 10.08 3.76 16.16
C MET A 263 8.96 4.63 16.74
N SER A 264 8.81 4.64 18.07
CA SER A 264 7.80 5.47 18.74
C SER A 264 8.06 6.97 18.54
N GLY A 265 9.33 7.39 18.65
CA GLY A 265 9.75 8.76 18.39
C GLY A 265 9.51 9.17 16.93
N LEU A 266 9.88 8.31 15.98
CA LEU A 266 9.67 8.50 14.55
C LEU A 266 8.19 8.63 14.22
N ALA A 267 7.37 7.65 14.61
CA ALA A 267 5.94 7.63 14.33
C ALA A 267 5.23 8.87 14.91
N LYS A 268 5.62 9.28 16.12
CA LYS A 268 5.09 10.51 16.74
C LYS A 268 5.47 11.75 15.92
N THR A 269 6.74 11.91 15.57
CA THR A 269 7.23 13.10 14.87
C THR A 269 6.68 13.18 13.45
N LEU A 270 6.51 12.04 12.77
CA LEU A 270 5.82 11.95 11.48
C LEU A 270 4.35 12.34 11.59
N SER A 271 3.65 11.88 12.64
CA SER A 271 2.23 12.20 12.87
C SER A 271 1.99 13.65 13.29
N ASP A 272 3.03 14.36 13.73
CA ASP A 272 2.98 15.80 14.02
C ASP A 272 3.05 16.64 12.72
N LEU A 273 3.45 16.04 11.58
CA LEU A 273 3.40 16.68 10.27
C LEU A 273 1.96 16.70 9.74
N ASP A 274 1.57 17.81 9.13
CA ASP A 274 0.20 17.99 8.64
C ASP A 274 -0.17 16.92 7.59
N GLY A 275 -1.33 16.31 7.79
CA GLY A 275 -1.89 15.27 6.91
C GLY A 275 -1.17 13.91 6.91
N ILE A 276 -0.04 13.73 7.58
CA ILE A 276 0.67 12.43 7.61
C ILE A 276 0.22 11.61 8.81
N SER A 277 -0.11 10.34 8.59
CA SER A 277 -0.37 9.37 9.67
C SER A 277 0.79 8.37 9.74
N ALA A 278 1.23 8.01 10.95
CA ALA A 278 2.26 7.00 11.11
C ALA A 278 1.99 6.09 12.32
N ARG A 279 2.16 4.77 12.14
CA ARG A 279 2.01 3.78 13.22
C ARG A 279 3.14 2.77 13.23
N CYS A 280 3.59 2.40 14.42
CA CYS A 280 4.50 1.26 14.61
C CYS A 280 3.74 -0.05 14.35
N LEU A 281 4.35 -0.98 13.62
CA LEU A 281 3.79 -2.32 13.43
C LEU A 281 4.25 -3.25 14.57
N PRO A 282 3.33 -3.99 15.21
CA PRO A 282 3.69 -5.16 16.00
C PRO A 282 4.55 -6.12 15.18
N SER A 283 5.51 -6.80 15.83
CA SER A 283 6.41 -7.76 15.17
C SER A 283 5.65 -8.80 14.32
N SER A 284 4.49 -9.28 14.79
CA SER A 284 3.64 -10.22 14.05
C SER A 284 3.03 -9.65 12.77
N GLU A 285 2.66 -8.36 12.77
CA GLU A 285 2.20 -7.67 11.55
C GLU A 285 3.38 -7.38 10.62
N PHE A 286 4.54 -7.02 11.17
CA PHE A 286 5.73 -6.77 10.36
C PHE A 286 6.21 -8.06 9.66
N VAL A 287 6.18 -9.21 10.34
CA VAL A 287 6.45 -10.52 9.71
C VAL A 287 5.46 -10.82 8.59
N GLN A 288 4.21 -10.37 8.69
CA GLN A 288 3.24 -10.50 7.59
C GLN A 288 3.66 -9.70 6.35
N VAL A 289 4.15 -8.46 6.55
CA VAL A 289 4.72 -7.64 5.46
C VAL A 289 5.93 -8.34 4.82
N ILE A 290 6.82 -8.91 5.65
CA ILE A 290 7.99 -9.65 5.16
C ILE A 290 7.56 -10.88 4.36
N SER A 291 6.57 -11.62 4.85
CA SER A 291 6.07 -12.84 4.19
C SER A 291 5.41 -12.52 2.85
N ASN A 292 4.64 -11.43 2.77
CA ASN A 292 4.01 -10.99 1.52
C ASN A 292 5.02 -10.67 0.41
N TYR A 293 6.24 -10.26 0.77
CA TYR A 293 7.30 -10.03 -0.21
C TYR A 293 7.90 -11.34 -0.73
N TYR A 294 8.10 -12.32 0.17
CA TYR A 294 8.82 -13.55 -0.13
C TYR A 294 7.97 -14.65 -0.77
N ARG A 295 6.68 -14.71 -0.44
CA ARG A 295 5.77 -15.77 -0.86
C ARG A 295 4.95 -15.34 -2.08
N THR A 296 4.53 -16.31 -2.89
CA THR A 296 3.64 -16.03 -4.05
C THR A 296 2.17 -16.01 -3.69
N ASP A 297 1.77 -16.66 -2.59
CA ASP A 297 0.40 -16.61 -2.09
C ASP A 297 0.10 -15.29 -1.38
N ASP A 298 -1.17 -14.89 -1.42
CA ASP A 298 -1.63 -13.66 -0.78
C ASP A 298 -1.71 -13.85 0.74
N VAL A 299 -0.61 -13.51 1.42
CA VAL A 299 -0.46 -13.63 2.88
C VAL A 299 -1.54 -12.85 3.64
N TYR A 300 -2.10 -11.79 3.05
CA TYR A 300 -3.17 -11.02 3.68
C TYR A 300 -4.53 -11.73 3.65
N ARG A 301 -4.69 -12.77 2.83
CA ARG A 301 -5.86 -13.67 2.85
C ARG A 301 -5.76 -14.75 3.90
N ILE A 302 -4.57 -15.01 4.45
CA ILE A 302 -4.41 -16.00 5.52
C ILE A 302 -5.06 -15.45 6.79
N LYS A 303 -6.20 -16.05 7.15
CA LYS A 303 -6.97 -15.65 8.33
C LYS A 303 -6.09 -15.73 9.58
N ASP A 304 -5.97 -14.58 10.25
CA ASP A 304 -5.23 -14.45 11.51
C ASP A 304 -3.75 -14.86 11.41
N PHE A 305 -3.09 -14.50 10.30
CA PHE A 305 -1.65 -14.66 10.11
C PHE A 305 -0.81 -14.16 11.31
N PRO A 306 -1.09 -12.99 11.92
CA PRO A 306 -0.36 -12.55 13.11
C PRO A 306 -0.40 -13.56 14.27
N SER A 307 -1.48 -14.32 14.40
CA SER A 307 -1.56 -15.38 15.41
C SER A 307 -0.75 -16.62 15.05
N LEU A 308 -0.55 -16.93 13.76
CA LEU A 308 0.40 -17.98 13.34
C LEU A 308 1.83 -17.60 13.73
N VAL A 309 2.21 -16.34 13.53
CA VAL A 309 3.52 -15.81 13.99
C VAL A 309 3.65 -15.92 15.51
N ARG A 310 2.57 -15.66 16.27
CA ARG A 310 2.57 -15.80 17.75
C ARG A 310 2.56 -17.26 18.22
N GLN A 311 2.10 -18.18 17.39
CA GLN A 311 2.10 -19.62 17.66
C GLN A 311 3.46 -20.27 17.37
N SER A 312 4.32 -19.60 16.60
CA SER A 312 5.76 -19.91 16.60
C SER A 312 6.32 -19.68 18.01
N PRO A 313 6.89 -20.70 18.67
CA PRO A 313 7.31 -20.57 20.06
C PRO A 313 8.39 -19.50 20.23
N ILE A 314 8.26 -18.64 21.24
CA ILE A 314 8.99 -17.35 21.39
C ILE A 314 10.05 -17.41 22.49
N ALA A 315 11.17 -16.67 22.35
CA ALA A 315 12.23 -16.59 23.36
C ALA A 315 11.65 -15.89 24.60
N ASP A 316 11.56 -16.62 25.71
CA ASP A 316 11.12 -16.04 26.98
C ASP A 316 12.13 -14.95 27.38
N GLY A 317 11.71 -13.69 27.25
CA GLY A 317 12.31 -12.58 27.97
C GLY A 317 11.80 -12.59 29.41
N ASP A 318 12.71 -12.78 30.35
CA ASP A 318 12.55 -12.74 31.81
C ASP A 318 11.76 -13.87 32.49
N GLY A 319 12.53 -14.86 32.96
CA GLY A 319 12.19 -15.64 34.15
C GLY A 319 13.02 -15.14 35.35
N ASP A 320 12.36 -14.45 36.27
CA ASP A 320 12.85 -14.18 37.64
C ASP A 320 13.33 -15.50 38.30
N PRO A 321 14.57 -15.59 38.80
CA PRO A 321 15.10 -16.84 39.36
C PRO A 321 14.45 -17.27 40.68
N GLU A 322 13.52 -16.50 41.27
CA GLU A 322 13.01 -16.79 42.61
C GLU A 322 11.55 -17.30 42.71
N HIS A 323 10.74 -17.36 41.64
CA HIS A 323 9.35 -17.85 41.77
C HIS A 323 8.96 -18.97 40.77
N GLU A 324 8.71 -20.17 41.31
CA GLU A 324 8.01 -21.27 40.62
C GLU A 324 6.62 -20.79 40.17
N VAL A 325 6.42 -20.63 38.86
CA VAL A 325 5.11 -20.32 38.28
C VAL A 325 4.28 -21.60 38.20
N SER A 326 3.17 -21.62 38.94
CA SER A 326 2.17 -22.67 38.90
C SER A 326 1.49 -22.74 37.54
N HIS A 327 1.49 -23.92 36.93
CA HIS A 327 0.77 -24.26 35.71
C HIS A 327 -0.74 -24.08 35.85
N TYR A 328 -1.35 -23.31 34.94
CA TYR A 328 -2.75 -23.44 34.56
C TYR A 328 -2.92 -23.18 33.06
N ALA A 329 -3.07 -24.25 32.28
CA ALA A 329 -4.11 -24.45 31.27
C ALA A 329 -3.69 -25.57 30.30
N ASP A 330 -4.02 -26.80 30.72
CA ASP A 330 -4.04 -27.96 29.86
C ASP A 330 -5.44 -28.04 29.21
N ARG A 331 -5.53 -27.83 27.89
CA ARG A 331 -6.54 -28.43 27.00
C ARG A 331 -6.23 -28.10 25.54
N HIS A 332 -5.86 -29.15 24.80
CA HIS A 332 -5.39 -29.21 23.41
C HIS A 332 -3.88 -29.05 23.29
N GLY A 333 -3.20 -30.21 23.32
CA GLY A 333 -1.75 -30.32 23.40
C GLY A 333 -1.02 -29.70 22.23
N VAL A 334 -0.15 -28.75 22.55
CA VAL A 334 1.08 -28.47 21.83
C VAL A 334 2.19 -28.57 22.86
N SER A 335 3.16 -29.42 22.55
CA SER A 335 4.25 -29.88 23.40
C SER A 335 5.10 -28.72 23.95
N SER A 336 5.54 -28.92 25.19
CA SER A 336 6.66 -28.26 25.84
C SER A 336 7.93 -28.17 24.97
N LEU A 337 8.64 -27.05 25.10
CA LEU A 337 10.07 -26.85 24.79
C LEU A 337 10.49 -27.22 23.36
N ALA A 338 10.13 -26.38 22.39
CA ALA A 338 10.84 -26.38 21.11
C ALA A 338 12.26 -25.80 21.32
N ASP A 339 13.28 -26.48 20.79
CA ASP A 339 14.66 -25.97 20.72
C ASP A 339 14.67 -24.64 19.93
N GLU A 340 15.56 -23.71 20.28
CA GLU A 340 15.64 -22.39 19.63
C GLU A 340 15.80 -22.53 18.10
N ASN A 341 16.56 -23.54 17.67
CA ASN A 341 16.71 -23.89 16.25
C ASN A 341 15.38 -24.33 15.59
N GLN A 342 14.53 -25.06 16.31
CA GLN A 342 13.24 -25.52 15.79
C GLN A 342 12.27 -24.35 15.61
N ARG A 343 12.40 -23.31 16.43
CA ARG A 343 11.55 -22.12 16.42
C ARG A 343 11.94 -21.15 15.32
N GLU A 344 13.24 -20.91 15.20
CA GLU A 344 13.82 -20.21 14.05
C GLU A 344 13.38 -20.90 12.75
N HIS A 345 13.49 -22.22 12.69
CA HIS A 345 13.06 -22.98 11.52
C HIS A 345 11.57 -22.80 11.21
N GLN A 346 10.69 -22.88 12.21
CA GLN A 346 9.25 -22.66 12.04
C GLN A 346 8.91 -21.26 11.52
N LEU A 347 9.54 -20.23 12.08
CA LEU A 347 9.34 -18.85 11.63
C LEU A 347 9.84 -18.67 10.20
N LYS A 348 11.05 -19.15 9.88
CA LYS A 348 11.59 -19.06 8.54
C LYS A 348 10.70 -19.77 7.52
N THR A 349 10.26 -21.01 7.80
CA THR A 349 9.32 -21.74 6.93
C THR A 349 7.99 -21.01 6.72
N LEU A 350 7.51 -20.25 7.71
CA LEU A 350 6.30 -19.44 7.54
C LEU A 350 6.51 -18.30 6.54
N VAL A 351 7.71 -17.73 6.47
CA VAL A 351 8.02 -16.54 5.67
C VAL A 351 8.59 -16.87 4.30
N THR A 352 9.39 -17.92 4.19
CA THR A 352 10.13 -18.24 2.97
C THR A 352 9.23 -18.89 1.93
N PRO A 353 9.50 -18.67 0.62
CA PRO A 353 8.87 -19.45 -0.44
C PRO A 353 9.22 -20.94 -0.32
N GLU A 354 8.49 -21.79 -1.04
CA GLU A 354 8.78 -23.22 -1.13
C GLU A 354 10.00 -23.48 -2.02
N THR A 355 10.09 -22.76 -3.14
CA THR A 355 11.19 -22.90 -4.10
C THR A 355 11.63 -21.55 -4.67
N VAL A 356 12.93 -21.39 -4.88
CA VAL A 356 13.48 -20.27 -5.65
C VAL A 356 14.48 -20.84 -6.64
N THR A 357 14.21 -20.62 -7.93
CA THR A 357 15.10 -21.03 -9.00
C THR A 357 15.71 -19.79 -9.66
N PRO A 358 17.04 -19.62 -9.62
CA PRO A 358 17.68 -18.59 -10.42
C PRO A 358 17.55 -18.99 -11.90
N GLU A 359 16.92 -18.15 -12.72
CA GLU A 359 16.88 -18.39 -14.16
C GLU A 359 18.22 -18.02 -14.80
N GLN A 360 18.57 -18.72 -15.87
CA GLN A 360 19.79 -18.41 -16.65
C GLN A 360 19.67 -17.10 -17.43
N ASN A 361 18.46 -16.57 -17.59
CA ASN A 361 18.18 -15.29 -18.25
C ASN A 361 17.36 -14.39 -17.32
N ASP A 362 18.05 -13.38 -16.80
CA ASP A 362 17.54 -12.08 -16.39
C ASP A 362 16.53 -11.98 -15.22
N GLY A 363 16.32 -13.03 -14.41
CA GLY A 363 15.47 -12.98 -13.22
C GLY A 363 15.59 -14.18 -12.26
N ILE A 364 14.77 -14.17 -11.22
CA ILE A 364 14.51 -15.33 -10.36
C ILE A 364 13.06 -15.77 -10.51
N THR A 365 12.80 -17.07 -10.35
CA THR A 365 11.45 -17.63 -10.30
C THR A 365 11.17 -18.12 -8.88
N ILE A 366 10.03 -17.68 -8.33
CA ILE A 366 9.57 -17.93 -6.97
C ILE A 366 8.36 -18.86 -7.08
N ASP A 367 8.42 -20.01 -6.40
CA ASP A 367 7.39 -21.06 -6.36
C ASP A 367 6.92 -21.60 -7.73
N GLY A 368 7.65 -21.29 -8.80
CA GLY A 368 7.24 -21.60 -10.17
C GLY A 368 6.07 -20.74 -10.69
N GLU A 369 5.57 -19.81 -9.86
CA GLU A 369 4.36 -19.02 -10.14
C GLU A 369 4.68 -17.58 -10.52
N ARG A 370 5.73 -16.99 -9.94
CA ARG A 370 6.10 -15.59 -10.17
C ARG A 370 7.57 -15.45 -10.55
N ARG A 371 7.86 -14.50 -11.43
CA ARG A 371 9.22 -14.12 -11.81
C ARG A 371 9.53 -12.72 -11.31
N ALA A 372 10.71 -12.52 -10.75
CA ALA A 372 11.15 -11.23 -10.25
C ALA A 372 12.50 -10.81 -10.85
N ALA A 373 12.62 -9.52 -11.15
CA ALA A 373 13.87 -8.90 -11.58
C ALA A 373 14.03 -7.54 -10.91
N THR A 374 15.28 -7.08 -10.78
CA THR A 374 15.59 -5.86 -10.05
C THR A 374 16.32 -4.87 -10.95
N ILE A 375 15.90 -3.61 -10.89
CA ILE A 375 16.52 -2.45 -11.48
C ILE A 375 17.19 -1.66 -10.36
N ALA A 376 18.47 -1.36 -10.49
CA ALA A 376 19.19 -0.48 -9.59
C ALA A 376 19.33 0.90 -10.22
N VAL A 377 19.10 1.95 -9.42
CA VAL A 377 19.44 3.32 -9.80
C VAL A 377 20.94 3.50 -9.64
N THR A 378 21.62 3.84 -10.73
CA THR A 378 23.08 4.00 -10.80
C THR A 378 23.53 5.45 -10.97
N GLY A 379 22.64 6.33 -11.41
CA GLY A 379 22.92 7.76 -11.54
C GLY A 379 21.67 8.56 -11.22
N TRP A 380 21.88 9.72 -10.61
CA TRP A 380 20.84 10.57 -10.05
C TRP A 380 20.76 11.88 -10.81
N PRO A 381 19.56 12.48 -10.92
CA PRO A 381 19.43 13.82 -11.46
C PRO A 381 20.16 14.83 -10.57
N GLU A 382 20.69 15.88 -11.20
CA GLU A 382 21.41 16.97 -10.52
C GLU A 382 20.58 17.61 -9.41
N VAL A 383 19.30 17.89 -9.70
CA VAL A 383 18.31 18.29 -8.71
C VAL A 383 17.11 17.36 -8.84
N PRO A 384 16.88 16.44 -7.87
CA PRO A 384 15.70 15.61 -7.88
C PRO A 384 14.44 16.48 -7.84
N GLY A 385 13.54 16.22 -8.79
CA GLY A 385 12.21 16.82 -8.81
C GLY A 385 11.42 16.47 -7.55
N LEU A 386 10.35 17.20 -7.31
CA LEU A 386 9.44 16.89 -6.22
C LEU A 386 8.71 15.57 -6.49
N ALA A 387 8.60 14.70 -5.49
CA ALA A 387 7.94 13.39 -5.60
C ALA A 387 8.48 12.59 -6.79
N PHE A 388 9.80 12.57 -7.01
CA PHE A 388 10.40 12.05 -8.25
C PHE A 388 10.12 10.56 -8.53
N LEU A 389 9.72 9.75 -7.54
CA LEU A 389 9.33 8.34 -7.72
C LEU A 389 7.84 8.16 -8.03
N GLU A 390 7.07 9.24 -8.03
CA GLU A 390 5.63 9.19 -8.24
C GLU A 390 5.20 8.56 -9.57
N PRO A 391 5.90 8.76 -10.70
CA PRO A 391 5.63 8.01 -11.94
C PRO A 391 5.78 6.49 -11.78
N VAL A 392 6.74 6.04 -10.97
CA VAL A 392 6.94 4.60 -10.66
C VAL A 392 5.79 4.08 -9.80
N TYR A 393 5.31 4.89 -8.85
CA TYR A 393 4.19 4.51 -8.00
C TYR A 393 2.87 4.38 -8.78
N GLN A 394 2.70 5.16 -9.85
CA GLN A 394 1.53 5.13 -10.75
C GLN A 394 1.58 3.99 -11.77
N TYR A 395 2.73 3.36 -11.95
CA TYR A 395 2.85 2.24 -12.89
C TYR A 395 1.93 1.11 -12.44
N SER A 396 0.99 0.76 -13.32
CA SER A 396 -0.01 -0.28 -13.06
C SER A 396 -0.20 -1.10 -14.32
N SER A 397 0.12 -2.38 -14.23
CA SER A 397 -0.15 -3.37 -15.27
C SER A 397 -0.70 -4.65 -14.63
N PRO A 398 -1.72 -5.28 -15.22
CA PRO A 398 -2.28 -6.54 -14.76
C PRO A 398 -1.26 -7.61 -14.35
N GLY A 399 -1.27 -7.99 -13.07
CA GLY A 399 -0.41 -9.05 -12.51
C GLY A 399 1.04 -8.62 -12.25
N ILE A 400 1.40 -7.36 -12.55
CA ILE A 400 2.72 -6.81 -12.31
C ILE A 400 2.75 -6.05 -10.98
N ASP A 401 3.63 -6.49 -10.09
CA ASP A 401 3.88 -5.87 -8.81
C ASP A 401 5.22 -5.17 -8.81
N VAL A 402 5.22 -3.88 -8.44
CA VAL A 402 6.43 -3.06 -8.37
C VAL A 402 6.70 -2.69 -6.93
N SER A 403 7.82 -3.17 -6.39
CA SER A 403 8.33 -2.78 -5.06
C SER A 403 9.49 -1.81 -5.22
N VAL A 404 9.48 -0.72 -4.44
CA VAL A 404 10.55 0.28 -4.46
C VAL A 404 11.18 0.32 -3.08
N ALA A 405 12.50 0.19 -3.01
CA ALA A 405 13.25 0.22 -1.77
C ALA A 405 14.38 1.24 -1.86
N THR A 406 14.37 2.19 -0.93
CA THR A 406 15.42 3.19 -0.75
C THR A 406 16.12 2.95 0.57
N HIS A 407 17.29 2.34 0.49
CA HIS A 407 18.17 2.21 1.65
C HIS A 407 18.81 3.55 1.94
N PHE A 408 18.92 3.91 3.22
CA PHE A 408 19.62 5.11 3.62
C PHE A 408 20.44 4.88 4.89
N GLN A 409 21.59 5.54 4.93
CA GLN A 409 22.47 5.59 6.09
C GLN A 409 22.95 7.01 6.32
N ARG A 410 22.77 7.52 7.53
CA ARG A 410 23.25 8.85 7.91
C ARG A 410 24.78 8.84 7.98
N LYS A 411 25.42 9.80 7.33
CA LYS A 411 26.88 10.00 7.40
C LYS A 411 27.21 11.03 8.48
N SER A 412 28.40 10.90 9.08
CA SER A 412 28.92 11.98 9.89
C SER A 412 29.26 13.17 9.00
N LEU A 413 29.04 14.40 9.49
CA LEU A 413 29.36 15.62 8.73
C LEU A 413 30.85 15.68 8.35
N THR A 414 31.73 15.17 9.22
CA THR A 414 33.18 15.15 8.96
C THR A 414 33.55 14.22 7.81
N GLU A 415 32.96 13.02 7.76
CA GLU A 415 33.20 12.07 6.67
C GLU A 415 32.60 12.58 5.35
N ALA A 416 31.37 13.08 5.40
CA ALA A 416 30.70 13.65 4.24
C ALA A 416 31.51 14.78 3.61
N LYS A 417 32.00 15.74 4.42
CA LYS A 417 32.86 16.83 3.95
C LYS A 417 34.18 16.34 3.34
N ARG A 418 34.82 15.35 3.99
CA ARG A 418 36.07 14.77 3.49
C ARG A 418 35.86 14.10 2.13
N GLU A 419 34.78 13.34 1.97
CA GLU A 419 34.48 12.63 0.72
C GLU A 419 34.08 13.59 -0.39
N ALA A 420 33.21 14.57 -0.11
CA ALA A 420 32.84 15.62 -1.06
C ALA A 420 34.08 16.37 -1.56
N LYS A 421 34.98 16.77 -0.65
CA LYS A 421 36.22 17.46 -1.03
C LYS A 421 37.18 16.58 -1.83
N ASN A 422 37.29 15.29 -1.49
CA ASN A 422 38.10 14.35 -2.27
C ASN A 422 37.54 14.14 -3.68
N GLN A 423 36.21 14.09 -3.82
CA GLN A 423 35.54 13.98 -5.11
C GLN A 423 35.76 15.23 -5.97
N GLU A 424 35.63 16.42 -5.38
CA GLU A 424 35.93 17.71 -6.02
C GLU A 424 37.38 17.73 -6.53
N ASN A 425 38.36 17.47 -5.66
CA ASN A 425 39.79 17.44 -6.04
C ASN A 425 40.06 16.40 -7.15
N SER A 426 39.40 15.23 -7.11
CA SER A 426 39.55 14.23 -8.17
C SER A 426 38.96 14.67 -9.51
N LEU A 427 37.93 15.51 -9.50
CA LEU A 427 37.35 16.08 -10.72
C LEU A 427 38.21 17.23 -11.26
N GLU A 428 38.81 18.04 -10.39
CA GLU A 428 39.82 19.04 -10.76
C GLU A 428 41.00 18.37 -11.49
N ASP A 429 41.58 17.30 -10.90
CA ASP A 429 42.66 16.54 -11.52
C ASP A 429 42.27 15.96 -12.90
N LYS A 430 41.02 15.52 -13.05
CA LYS A 430 40.49 15.00 -14.33
C LYS A 430 40.30 16.12 -15.35
N LEU A 431 39.84 17.29 -14.93
CA LEU A 431 39.67 18.45 -15.78
C LEU A 431 41.02 18.90 -16.34
N ASP A 432 42.02 19.05 -15.47
CA ASP A 432 43.40 19.40 -15.84
C ASP A 432 43.98 18.40 -16.85
N GLY A 433 43.68 17.11 -16.70
CA GLY A 433 44.06 16.05 -17.64
C GLY A 433 43.26 16.02 -18.95
N ALA A 434 42.09 16.66 -18.99
CA ALA A 434 41.14 16.63 -20.11
C ALA A 434 41.03 17.97 -20.87
N LEU A 435 41.83 18.98 -20.49
CA LEU A 435 41.88 20.29 -21.17
C LEU A 435 42.10 20.13 -22.68
N GLY A 436 41.24 20.77 -23.47
CA GLY A 436 41.21 20.68 -24.93
C GLY A 436 40.59 19.40 -25.50
N SER A 437 39.97 18.55 -24.66
CA SER A 437 39.25 17.35 -25.10
C SER A 437 37.76 17.62 -25.27
N VAL A 438 37.08 16.75 -26.03
CA VAL A 438 35.61 16.76 -26.17
C VAL A 438 34.86 16.49 -24.85
N PHE A 439 35.55 16.05 -23.80
CA PHE A 439 34.96 15.78 -22.49
C PHE A 439 35.18 16.91 -21.47
N GLU A 440 35.93 17.96 -21.84
CA GLU A 440 36.24 19.11 -20.96
C GLU A 440 34.96 19.72 -20.37
N GLU A 441 34.02 20.12 -21.21
CA GLU A 441 32.73 20.72 -20.80
C GLU A 441 31.91 19.79 -19.88
N ALA A 442 31.91 18.48 -20.15
CA ALA A 442 31.19 17.52 -19.32
C ALA A 442 31.83 17.33 -17.93
N ILE A 443 33.16 17.45 -17.84
CA ILE A 443 33.89 17.37 -16.58
C ILE A 443 33.75 18.69 -15.81
N GLU A 444 33.80 19.84 -16.47
CA GLU A 444 33.56 21.17 -15.85
C GLU A 444 32.18 21.24 -15.19
N ARG A 445 31.14 20.73 -15.84
CA ARG A 445 29.80 20.66 -15.25
C ARG A 445 29.79 19.80 -13.98
N LYS A 446 30.35 18.59 -14.03
CA LYS A 446 30.46 17.70 -12.85
C LYS A 446 31.27 18.32 -11.71
N LEU A 447 32.31 19.09 -12.03
CA LEU A 447 33.10 19.81 -11.03
C LEU A 447 32.28 20.92 -10.36
N THR A 448 31.50 21.66 -11.15
CA THR A 448 30.57 22.68 -10.64
C THR A 448 29.54 22.06 -9.69
N GLU A 449 28.92 20.95 -10.10
CA GLU A 449 27.98 20.16 -9.27
C GLU A 449 28.62 19.72 -7.94
N ALA A 450 29.85 19.19 -8.00
CA ALA A 450 30.59 18.75 -6.80
C ALA A 450 30.91 19.92 -5.85
N HIS A 451 31.19 21.11 -6.39
CA HIS A 451 31.43 22.32 -5.62
C HIS A 451 30.15 22.77 -4.90
N GLU A 452 29.04 22.89 -5.63
CA GLU A 452 27.73 23.26 -5.07
C GLU A 452 27.29 22.27 -3.98
N PHE A 453 27.47 20.96 -4.21
CA PHE A 453 27.19 19.94 -3.21
C PHE A 453 28.04 20.09 -1.96
N THR A 454 29.33 20.40 -2.11
CA THR A 454 30.24 20.64 -0.98
C THR A 454 29.80 21.84 -0.15
N GLU A 455 29.41 22.94 -0.79
CA GLU A 455 28.85 24.11 -0.11
C GLU A 455 27.53 23.77 0.60
N ALA A 456 26.64 23.03 -0.06
CA ALA A 456 25.34 22.66 0.49
C ALA A 456 25.46 21.79 1.75
N ILE A 457 26.46 20.90 1.84
CA ILE A 457 26.78 20.15 3.07
C ILE A 457 27.13 21.10 4.23
N GLU A 458 27.77 22.24 3.97
CA GLU A 458 28.18 23.17 5.03
C GLU A 458 27.00 23.89 5.67
N TRP A 459 25.95 24.15 4.88
CA TRP A 459 24.78 24.93 5.28
C TRP A 459 23.55 24.07 5.55
N SER A 460 23.60 22.76 5.31
CA SER A 460 22.45 21.87 5.48
C SER A 460 22.17 21.59 6.96
N ASP A 461 20.97 22.00 7.40
CA ASP A 461 20.40 21.64 8.69
C ASP A 461 19.77 20.22 8.69
N TYR A 462 19.62 19.60 7.51
CA TYR A 462 18.89 18.34 7.32
C TYR A 462 19.78 17.08 7.30
N GLY A 463 21.08 17.25 7.51
CA GLY A 463 22.05 16.14 7.52
C GLY A 463 22.36 15.55 6.15
N VAL A 464 23.34 14.65 6.13
CA VAL A 464 23.86 14.01 4.92
C VAL A 464 23.65 12.50 5.02
N PHE A 465 23.17 11.90 3.93
CA PHE A 465 22.84 10.49 3.84
C PHE A 465 23.53 9.85 2.65
N GLU A 466 23.92 8.59 2.82
CA GLU A 466 24.22 7.68 1.74
C GLU A 466 22.94 6.88 1.43
N ALA A 467 22.44 6.90 0.20
CA ALA A 467 21.24 6.17 -0.17
C ALA A 467 21.32 5.47 -1.52
N GLY A 468 20.61 4.36 -1.65
CA GLY A 468 20.49 3.59 -2.89
C GLY A 468 19.02 3.23 -3.15
N ILE A 469 18.55 3.44 -4.37
CA ILE A 469 17.18 3.10 -4.81
C ILE A 469 17.22 1.84 -5.68
N TYR A 470 16.36 0.89 -5.34
CA TYR A 470 16.22 -0.38 -6.03
C TYR A 470 14.74 -0.65 -6.28
N ILE A 471 14.41 -1.07 -7.50
CA ILE A 471 13.06 -1.37 -7.94
C ILE A 471 12.99 -2.84 -8.31
N THR A 472 12.15 -3.61 -7.65
CA THR A 472 11.90 -5.01 -8.04
C THR A 472 10.53 -5.12 -8.67
N VAL A 473 10.53 -5.67 -9.88
CA VAL A 473 9.35 -5.97 -10.67
C VAL A 473 9.07 -7.46 -10.54
N THR A 474 7.85 -7.81 -10.14
CA THR A 474 7.38 -9.18 -10.02
C THR A 474 6.20 -9.39 -10.97
N ALA A 475 6.28 -10.42 -11.82
CA ALA A 475 5.28 -10.74 -12.83
C ALA A 475 4.87 -12.22 -12.72
N PRO A 476 3.73 -12.62 -13.31
CA PRO A 476 3.38 -14.04 -13.41
C PRO A 476 4.43 -14.78 -14.25
N ALA A 477 4.79 -16.00 -13.84
CA ALA A 477 5.62 -16.88 -14.63
C ALA A 477 4.88 -17.27 -15.93
N PRO A 478 5.57 -17.34 -17.09
CA PRO A 478 4.95 -17.71 -18.35
C PRO A 478 4.41 -19.15 -18.28
N ASP A 479 3.19 -19.36 -18.79
CA ASP A 479 2.63 -20.72 -18.89
C ASP A 479 3.49 -21.55 -19.87
N PRO A 480 4.14 -22.64 -19.40
CA PRO A 480 4.99 -23.48 -20.24
C PRO A 480 4.23 -24.14 -21.41
N ASN A 481 2.88 -24.17 -21.37
CA ASN A 481 2.03 -24.72 -22.42
C ASN A 481 1.46 -23.67 -23.38
N ALA A 482 1.70 -22.37 -23.14
CA ALA A 482 1.23 -21.31 -24.02
C ALA A 482 1.91 -21.40 -25.39
N ARG A 483 1.10 -21.36 -26.46
CA ARG A 483 1.59 -21.46 -27.85
C ARG A 483 2.22 -20.17 -28.37
N ASP A 484 1.86 -19.04 -27.78
CA ASP A 484 2.40 -17.74 -28.14
C ASP A 484 3.55 -17.40 -27.20
N LYS A 485 4.76 -17.31 -27.75
CA LYS A 485 5.93 -16.66 -27.12
C LYS A 485 5.79 -15.13 -27.12
N ALA A 486 4.55 -14.62 -27.11
CA ALA A 486 4.31 -13.19 -27.08
C ALA A 486 4.86 -12.67 -25.75
N THR A 487 5.84 -11.78 -25.86
CA THR A 487 6.60 -11.03 -24.86
C THR A 487 6.39 -11.41 -23.38
N GLU A 488 7.47 -11.78 -22.71
CA GLU A 488 7.44 -12.11 -21.28
C GLU A 488 7.00 -10.86 -20.49
N PRO A 489 5.85 -10.89 -19.75
CA PRO A 489 5.29 -9.69 -19.11
C PRO A 489 6.26 -8.94 -18.18
N LEU A 490 7.22 -9.67 -17.63
CA LEU A 490 8.30 -9.13 -16.82
C LEU A 490 9.22 -8.19 -17.63
N ASP A 491 9.61 -8.58 -18.84
CA ASP A 491 10.54 -7.81 -19.66
C ASP A 491 9.89 -6.53 -20.18
N ASP A 492 8.62 -6.60 -20.60
CA ASP A 492 7.84 -5.41 -20.99
C ASP A 492 7.75 -4.41 -19.83
N ALA A 493 7.41 -4.89 -18.63
CA ALA A 493 7.33 -4.03 -17.45
C ALA A 493 8.66 -3.41 -17.06
N ILE A 494 9.77 -4.14 -17.21
CA ILE A 494 11.12 -3.61 -16.96
C ILE A 494 11.48 -2.55 -17.99
N GLU A 495 11.13 -2.75 -19.26
CA GLU A 495 11.42 -1.79 -20.33
C GLU A 495 10.62 -0.49 -20.14
N ASP A 496 9.32 -0.60 -19.82
CA ASP A 496 8.47 0.53 -19.45
C ASP A 496 9.02 1.29 -18.24
N LEU A 497 9.31 0.59 -17.14
CA LEU A 497 9.83 1.21 -15.93
C LEU A 497 11.22 1.82 -16.13
N THR A 498 12.05 1.21 -16.97
CA THR A 498 13.35 1.79 -17.36
C THR A 498 13.16 3.10 -18.10
N LEU A 499 12.16 3.18 -18.99
CA LEU A 499 11.84 4.41 -19.70
C LEU A 499 11.30 5.48 -18.75
N ILE A 500 10.35 5.14 -17.87
CA ILE A 500 9.80 6.04 -16.84
C ILE A 500 10.93 6.59 -15.96
N LEU A 501 11.78 5.72 -15.43
CA LEU A 501 12.90 6.11 -14.56
C LEU A 501 13.87 7.07 -15.25
N ARG A 502 14.13 6.88 -16.56
CA ARG A 502 15.05 7.75 -17.32
C ARG A 502 14.42 9.07 -17.74
N GLU A 503 13.26 9.01 -18.37
CA GLU A 503 12.64 10.16 -19.05
C GLU A 503 11.81 11.03 -18.11
N GLU A 504 11.13 10.41 -17.11
CA GLU A 504 10.26 11.14 -16.18
C GLU A 504 10.94 11.40 -14.83
N CYS A 505 11.71 10.44 -14.31
CA CYS A 505 12.39 10.58 -13.02
C CYS A 505 13.83 11.12 -13.13
N GLY A 506 14.43 11.10 -14.32
CA GLY A 506 15.80 11.59 -14.56
C GLY A 506 16.93 10.71 -14.01
N PHE A 507 16.68 9.42 -13.81
CA PHE A 507 17.65 8.46 -13.29
C PHE A 507 18.39 7.69 -14.39
N ASP A 508 19.69 7.47 -14.19
CA ASP A 508 20.39 6.39 -14.88
C ASP A 508 20.13 5.09 -14.12
N VAL A 509 19.72 4.05 -14.85
CA VAL A 509 19.32 2.78 -14.26
C VAL A 509 19.92 1.59 -15.00
N LYS A 510 20.12 0.51 -14.24
CA LYS A 510 20.65 -0.77 -14.73
C LYS A 510 19.84 -1.94 -14.17
N ARG A 511 19.39 -2.82 -15.06
CA ARG A 511 18.87 -4.15 -14.67
C ARG A 511 20.00 -5.01 -14.10
N ILE A 512 19.74 -5.67 -12.98
CA ILE A 512 20.64 -6.65 -12.39
C ILE A 512 20.51 -7.96 -13.16
N THR A 513 21.59 -8.38 -13.84
CA THR A 513 21.60 -9.54 -14.78
C THR A 513 22.43 -10.74 -14.33
N HIS A 514 23.25 -10.60 -13.28
CA HIS A 514 24.18 -11.66 -12.84
C HIS A 514 24.09 -11.96 -11.33
N ASN A 515 23.27 -11.21 -10.60
CA ASN A 515 23.15 -11.33 -9.14
C ASN A 515 21.68 -11.14 -8.71
N HIS A 516 20.78 -11.88 -9.36
CA HIS A 516 19.34 -11.72 -9.22
C HIS A 516 18.85 -11.92 -7.79
N GLU A 517 19.38 -12.92 -7.09
CA GLU A 517 19.06 -13.16 -5.68
C GLU A 517 19.44 -11.96 -4.82
N ALA A 518 20.65 -11.39 -4.98
CA ALA A 518 21.04 -10.21 -4.22
C ALA A 518 20.17 -8.99 -4.55
N GLY A 519 19.76 -8.84 -5.82
CA GLY A 519 18.84 -7.79 -6.24
C GLY A 519 17.48 -7.91 -5.55
N TRP A 520 16.86 -9.09 -5.62
CA TRP A 520 15.60 -9.38 -4.94
C TRP A 520 15.73 -9.18 -3.43
N GLN A 521 16.76 -9.75 -2.81
CA GLN A 521 17.01 -9.59 -1.38
C GLN A 521 17.27 -8.13 -0.93
N THR A 522 17.73 -7.27 -1.84
CA THR A 522 17.94 -5.84 -1.55
C THR A 522 16.63 -5.08 -1.42
N THR A 523 15.57 -5.49 -2.10
CA THR A 523 14.25 -4.85 -1.97
C THR A 523 13.32 -5.56 -0.99
N ALA A 524 13.79 -6.62 -0.32
CA ALA A 524 13.03 -7.26 0.75
C ALA A 524 12.89 -6.32 1.96
N PRO A 525 11.75 -6.34 2.69
CA PRO A 525 11.46 -5.50 3.86
C PRO A 525 12.26 -5.91 5.12
N ILE A 526 13.58 -6.04 5.00
CA ILE A 526 14.51 -6.48 6.04
C ILE A 526 15.69 -5.51 6.22
N ALA A 527 15.73 -4.40 5.47
CA ALA A 527 16.76 -3.37 5.51
C ALA A 527 18.20 -3.88 5.22
N GLN A 528 18.36 -4.84 4.30
CA GLN A 528 19.67 -5.31 3.84
C GLN A 528 19.98 -4.84 2.42
N ASN A 529 20.91 -3.91 2.27
CA ASN A 529 21.44 -3.57 0.95
C ASN A 529 22.55 -4.55 0.54
N LYS A 530 22.25 -5.50 -0.36
CA LYS A 530 23.24 -6.47 -0.87
C LYS A 530 23.94 -6.02 -2.15
N LEU A 531 23.45 -4.97 -2.80
CA LEU A 531 24.02 -4.44 -4.05
C LEU A 531 25.02 -3.30 -3.81
N GLY A 532 24.77 -2.45 -2.80
CA GLY A 532 25.70 -1.41 -2.37
C GLY A 532 25.89 -0.25 -3.35
N GLU A 533 25.02 -0.12 -4.35
CA GLU A 533 24.98 1.03 -5.26
C GLU A 533 24.32 2.20 -4.51
N ASN A 534 25.13 3.09 -3.95
CA ASN A 534 24.67 4.23 -3.17
C ASN A 534 25.22 5.56 -3.69
N VAL A 535 24.51 6.64 -3.42
CA VAL A 535 24.96 8.02 -3.63
C VAL A 535 24.86 8.80 -2.34
N THR A 536 25.65 9.87 -2.23
CA THR A 536 25.53 10.78 -1.09
C THR A 536 24.60 11.93 -1.46
N LEU A 537 23.62 12.22 -0.60
CA LEU A 537 22.66 13.31 -0.77
C LEU A 537 22.31 13.97 0.56
N LEU A 538 21.66 15.13 0.50
CA LEU A 538 21.13 15.81 1.68
C LEU A 538 19.78 15.22 2.10
N GLY A 539 19.41 15.39 3.38
CA GLY A 539 18.17 14.85 3.94
C GLY A 539 16.89 15.31 3.25
N ASP A 540 16.87 16.54 2.71
CA ASP A 540 15.78 17.08 1.89
C ASP A 540 15.69 16.38 0.53
N GLY A 541 16.82 16.08 -0.10
CA GLY A 541 16.86 15.21 -1.29
C GLY A 541 16.25 13.83 -1.03
N LEU A 542 16.51 13.26 0.16
CA LEU A 542 15.97 11.95 0.55
C LEU A 542 14.46 12.04 0.82
N ALA A 543 14.01 13.14 1.40
CA ALA A 543 12.60 13.39 1.67
C ALA A 543 11.78 13.60 0.38
N ARG A 544 12.37 14.15 -0.69
CA ARG A 544 11.68 14.42 -1.97
C ARG A 544 11.11 13.18 -2.67
N GLN A 545 11.56 11.98 -2.31
CA GLN A 545 11.05 10.73 -2.89
C GLN A 545 9.64 10.35 -2.42
N PHE A 546 9.22 10.88 -1.26
CA PHE A 546 8.00 10.45 -0.59
C PHE A 546 6.75 10.99 -1.33
N PRO A 547 5.67 10.21 -1.47
CA PRO A 547 4.49 10.60 -2.24
C PRO A 547 3.54 11.52 -1.44
N TYR A 548 3.85 12.81 -1.34
CA TYR A 548 3.11 13.77 -0.50
C TYR A 548 1.70 14.14 -0.96
N ARG A 549 1.29 13.79 -2.19
CA ARG A 549 0.12 14.41 -2.85
C ARG A 549 -1.17 13.59 -2.76
N TYR A 550 -1.08 12.28 -2.66
CA TYR A 550 -2.23 11.40 -2.86
C TYR A 550 -2.32 10.36 -1.76
N GLN A 551 -3.55 10.21 -1.25
CA GLN A 551 -3.92 9.17 -0.32
C GLN A 551 -5.20 8.54 -0.85
N ASN A 552 -5.24 7.21 -0.92
CA ASN A 552 -6.43 6.47 -1.27
C ASN A 552 -7.15 5.95 -0.01
N LEU A 553 -8.47 5.79 -0.10
CA LEU A 553 -9.29 5.22 0.95
C LEU A 553 -9.60 3.77 0.62
N ALA A 554 -9.17 2.85 1.49
CA ALA A 554 -9.43 1.42 1.35
C ALA A 554 -9.83 0.80 2.69
N GLU A 555 -11.13 0.81 2.97
CA GLU A 555 -11.71 0.27 4.20
C GLU A 555 -11.95 -1.24 4.09
N PRO A 556 -11.38 -2.08 4.99
CA PRO A 556 -11.58 -3.52 5.00
C PRO A 556 -13.05 -3.94 4.99
N GLY A 557 -13.38 -4.95 4.18
CA GLY A 557 -14.74 -5.47 4.05
C GLY A 557 -15.73 -4.53 3.36
N GLY A 558 -15.28 -3.42 2.78
CA GLY A 558 -16.14 -2.44 2.12
C GLY A 558 -16.53 -2.76 0.67
N VAL A 559 -17.30 -1.84 0.09
CA VAL A 559 -17.72 -1.82 -1.31
C VAL A 559 -16.80 -0.93 -2.14
N LYS A 560 -16.53 -1.27 -3.40
CA LYS A 560 -15.65 -0.48 -4.29
C LYS A 560 -16.48 0.64 -4.88
N LEU A 561 -16.07 1.88 -4.64
CA LEU A 561 -16.69 3.06 -5.24
C LEU A 561 -16.13 3.35 -6.64
N GLY A 562 -14.86 3.04 -6.86
CA GLY A 562 -14.20 3.32 -8.13
C GLY A 562 -12.71 3.01 -8.08
N MET A 563 -11.97 3.57 -9.05
CA MET A 563 -10.51 3.59 -9.06
C MET A 563 -10.05 5.02 -8.76
N HIS A 564 -9.05 5.14 -7.90
CA HIS A 564 -8.33 6.37 -7.70
C HIS A 564 -7.61 6.74 -8.99
N GLU A 565 -7.96 7.88 -9.60
CA GLU A 565 -7.47 8.23 -10.93
C GLU A 565 -5.95 8.32 -10.99
N TYR A 566 -5.35 8.86 -9.92
CA TYR A 566 -3.90 9.02 -9.83
C TYR A 566 -3.16 7.72 -9.51
N LEU A 567 -3.39 7.16 -8.31
CA LEU A 567 -2.70 5.97 -7.83
C LEU A 567 -3.06 4.69 -8.60
N ARG A 568 -4.11 4.71 -9.45
CA ARG A 568 -4.67 3.53 -10.13
C ARG A 568 -5.04 2.40 -9.17
N GLU A 569 -5.28 2.75 -7.91
CA GLU A 569 -5.71 1.87 -6.85
C GLU A 569 -7.24 1.86 -6.69
N PRO A 570 -7.85 0.86 -6.08
CA PRO A 570 -9.29 0.81 -5.87
C PRO A 570 -9.66 1.62 -4.63
N THR A 571 -10.69 2.45 -4.73
CA THR A 571 -11.26 3.14 -3.57
C THR A 571 -12.36 2.28 -2.96
N VAL A 572 -12.15 1.82 -1.73
CA VAL A 572 -13.05 0.90 -1.02
C VAL A 572 -13.58 1.55 0.25
N VAL A 573 -14.89 1.49 0.44
CA VAL A 573 -15.59 2.14 1.54
C VAL A 573 -16.57 1.17 2.17
N ASN A 574 -16.44 0.94 3.48
CA ASN A 574 -17.31 0.12 4.29
C ASN A 574 -18.27 1.01 5.10
N ILE A 575 -19.43 1.29 4.51
CA ILE A 575 -20.48 2.11 5.12
C ILE A 575 -21.16 1.40 6.31
N LEU A 576 -21.10 0.05 6.36
CA LEU A 576 -21.77 -0.75 7.37
C LEU A 576 -20.96 -0.88 8.67
N ASN A 577 -19.65 -0.61 8.63
CA ASN A 577 -18.80 -0.71 9.81
C ASN A 577 -18.94 0.56 10.70
N PRO A 578 -19.43 0.41 11.96
CA PRO A 578 -19.60 1.53 12.87
C PRO A 578 -18.29 2.21 13.29
N ASP A 579 -17.17 1.48 13.30
CA ASP A 579 -15.87 2.01 13.69
C ASP A 579 -15.39 3.07 12.68
N PHE A 580 -15.63 2.86 11.39
CA PHE A 580 -15.30 3.83 10.33
C PHE A 580 -16.31 4.99 10.24
N ARG A 581 -17.42 4.92 10.96
CA ARG A 581 -18.53 5.89 10.89
C ARG A 581 -18.84 6.55 12.23
N ALA A 582 -17.86 6.61 13.12
CA ALA A 582 -17.98 7.27 14.43
C ALA A 582 -18.50 8.72 14.34
N ASN A 583 -18.22 9.42 13.24
CA ASN A 583 -18.66 10.81 12.99
C ASN A 583 -19.96 10.93 12.16
N GLY A 584 -20.61 9.81 11.82
CA GLY A 584 -21.86 9.76 11.08
C GLY A 584 -21.78 8.98 9.76
N TYR A 585 -22.95 8.58 9.26
CA TYR A 585 -23.12 7.74 8.04
C TYR A 585 -23.57 8.54 6.81
N ASN A 586 -23.70 9.85 6.94
CA ASN A 586 -24.26 10.68 5.88
C ASN A 586 -23.21 10.92 4.78
N GLY A 587 -23.62 10.74 3.53
CA GLY A 587 -22.82 11.08 2.35
C GLY A 587 -23.65 11.86 1.33
N GLY A 588 -22.98 12.50 0.37
CA GLY A 588 -23.63 13.24 -0.71
C GLY A 588 -22.97 12.94 -2.05
N ILE A 589 -23.79 12.70 -3.08
CA ILE A 589 -23.36 12.52 -4.47
C ILE A 589 -23.83 13.73 -5.26
N TYR A 590 -22.87 14.52 -5.74
CA TYR A 590 -23.13 15.77 -6.47
C TYR A 590 -22.59 15.67 -7.90
N GLY A 591 -23.27 16.32 -8.85
CA GLY A 591 -22.86 16.31 -10.24
C GLY A 591 -23.94 16.84 -11.18
N MET A 592 -23.55 17.23 -12.39
CA MET A 592 -24.49 17.70 -13.42
C MET A 592 -25.34 16.55 -13.99
N THR A 593 -26.42 16.86 -14.70
CA THR A 593 -27.20 15.84 -15.41
C THR A 593 -26.30 15.11 -16.41
N GLY A 594 -26.37 13.79 -16.45
CA GLY A 594 -25.49 12.95 -17.28
C GLY A 594 -24.13 12.61 -16.66
N SER A 595 -23.78 13.13 -15.48
CA SER A 595 -22.49 12.83 -14.82
C SER A 595 -22.42 11.47 -14.12
N GLY A 596 -23.38 10.56 -14.36
CA GLY A 596 -23.39 9.22 -13.77
C GLY A 596 -23.97 9.08 -12.35
N LYS A 597 -24.54 10.13 -11.72
CA LYS A 597 -25.07 10.06 -10.33
C LYS A 597 -25.98 8.86 -10.06
N THR A 598 -26.98 8.64 -10.92
CA THR A 598 -27.95 7.54 -10.78
C THR A 598 -27.27 6.18 -10.92
N THR A 599 -26.33 6.05 -11.86
CA THR A 599 -25.53 4.84 -12.06
C THR A 599 -24.71 4.52 -10.83
N THR A 600 -24.00 5.51 -10.26
CA THR A 600 -23.23 5.33 -9.02
C THR A 600 -24.11 4.86 -7.86
N ILE A 601 -25.32 5.42 -7.70
CA ILE A 601 -26.26 4.98 -6.66
C ILE A 601 -26.69 3.53 -6.88
N GLN A 602 -27.04 3.15 -8.12
CA GLN A 602 -27.43 1.77 -8.42
C GLN A 602 -26.30 0.78 -8.12
N GLU A 603 -25.06 1.08 -8.54
CA GLU A 603 -23.89 0.25 -8.24
C GLU A 603 -23.62 0.14 -6.74
N MET A 604 -23.75 1.24 -5.99
CA MET A 604 -23.59 1.22 -4.53
C MET A 604 -24.66 0.36 -3.85
N VAL A 605 -25.92 0.49 -4.26
CA VAL A 605 -27.05 -0.30 -3.70
C VAL A 605 -26.84 -1.78 -3.94
N ASP A 606 -26.47 -2.14 -5.18
CA ASP A 606 -26.17 -3.51 -5.59
C ASP A 606 -25.05 -4.11 -4.72
N GLN A 607 -23.91 -3.41 -4.62
CA GLN A 607 -22.77 -3.87 -3.82
C GLN A 607 -23.09 -3.96 -2.32
N LEU A 608 -23.86 -3.02 -1.77
CA LEU A 608 -24.24 -3.02 -0.35
C LEU A 608 -25.21 -4.15 -0.02
N LYS A 609 -26.18 -4.44 -0.89
CA LYS A 609 -27.09 -5.58 -0.71
C LYS A 609 -26.36 -6.91 -0.73
N LEU A 610 -25.48 -7.10 -1.70
CA LEU A 610 -24.65 -8.30 -1.79
C LEU A 610 -23.72 -8.46 -0.58
N LEU A 611 -23.20 -7.34 -0.05
CA LEU A 611 -22.40 -7.34 1.18
C LEU A 611 -23.24 -7.73 2.41
N ALA A 612 -24.42 -7.12 2.57
CA ALA A 612 -25.31 -7.41 3.70
C ALA A 612 -25.81 -8.87 3.69
N ASP A 613 -26.26 -9.36 2.53
CA ASP A 613 -26.77 -10.74 2.36
C ASP A 613 -25.70 -11.81 2.59
N ALA A 614 -24.43 -11.44 2.47
CA ALA A 614 -23.30 -12.31 2.76
C ALA A 614 -22.90 -12.32 4.22
N ASN A 615 -22.99 -11.16 4.89
CA ASN A 615 -22.71 -11.04 6.30
C ASN A 615 -23.91 -11.47 7.17
N ASP A 616 -25.02 -11.87 6.55
CA ASP A 616 -26.30 -12.14 7.22
C ASP A 616 -26.79 -10.91 8.01
N GLU A 617 -26.55 -9.72 7.45
CA GLU A 617 -26.94 -8.43 8.00
C GLU A 617 -28.29 -7.98 7.40
N ASP A 618 -29.20 -7.54 8.28
CA ASP A 618 -30.48 -6.98 7.85
C ASP A 618 -30.30 -5.52 7.39
N LEU A 619 -30.06 -5.32 6.10
CA LEU A 619 -29.94 -4.00 5.47
C LEU A 619 -31.23 -3.62 4.73
N THR A 620 -31.92 -2.59 5.22
CA THR A 620 -33.04 -1.96 4.50
C THR A 620 -32.55 -0.73 3.73
N ILE A 621 -32.82 -0.68 2.42
CA ILE A 621 -32.50 0.46 1.56
C ILE A 621 -33.81 1.11 1.08
N VAL A 622 -33.92 2.42 1.28
CA VAL A 622 -35.05 3.22 0.80
C VAL A 622 -34.54 4.21 -0.24
N LEU A 623 -34.98 4.04 -1.48
CA LEU A 623 -34.63 4.93 -2.59
C LEU A 623 -35.82 5.84 -2.89
N SER A 624 -35.60 7.14 -2.78
CA SER A 624 -36.62 8.16 -3.09
C SER A 624 -36.16 8.99 -4.28
N THR A 625 -36.95 8.95 -5.35
CA THR A 625 -36.64 9.63 -6.61
C THR A 625 -37.92 10.20 -7.21
N PRO A 626 -37.88 11.39 -7.85
CA PRO A 626 -39.01 11.90 -8.62
C PRO A 626 -39.18 11.21 -9.99
N LEU A 627 -38.21 10.39 -10.40
CA LEU A 627 -38.18 9.64 -11.67
C LEU A 627 -38.20 8.13 -11.40
N GLU A 628 -38.61 7.31 -12.37
CA GLU A 628 -38.65 5.84 -12.21
C GLU A 628 -37.27 5.15 -12.36
N ASP A 629 -36.18 5.91 -12.23
CA ASP A 629 -34.82 5.48 -12.55
C ASP A 629 -34.30 4.30 -11.69
N PHE A 630 -34.91 4.05 -10.52
CA PHE A 630 -34.52 2.96 -9.62
C PHE A 630 -35.49 1.77 -9.64
N LYS A 631 -36.46 1.75 -10.53
CA LYS A 631 -37.45 0.67 -10.60
C LYS A 631 -36.80 -0.69 -10.89
N SER A 632 -35.86 -0.74 -11.84
CA SER A 632 -35.18 -1.97 -12.22
C SER A 632 -34.44 -2.61 -11.04
N ILE A 633 -33.65 -1.83 -10.29
CA ILE A 633 -32.93 -2.35 -9.12
C ILE A 633 -33.87 -2.73 -7.98
N CYS A 634 -35.00 -2.04 -7.83
CA CYS A 634 -36.05 -2.43 -6.90
C CYS A 634 -36.62 -3.80 -7.26
N ASP A 635 -36.99 -4.00 -8.53
CA ASP A 635 -37.53 -5.27 -9.04
C ASP A 635 -36.50 -6.40 -8.94
N THR A 636 -35.21 -6.14 -9.20
CA THR A 636 -34.11 -7.12 -9.06
C THR A 636 -34.06 -7.71 -7.65
N TYR A 637 -34.22 -6.89 -6.61
CA TYR A 637 -34.13 -7.30 -5.21
C TYR A 637 -35.49 -7.59 -4.56
N ASP A 638 -36.54 -7.81 -5.36
CA ASP A 638 -37.93 -8.02 -4.89
C ASP A 638 -38.41 -6.92 -3.92
N GLY A 639 -37.96 -5.69 -4.16
CA GLY A 639 -38.30 -4.52 -3.36
C GLY A 639 -39.68 -3.96 -3.67
N GLU A 640 -40.28 -3.27 -2.69
CA GLU A 640 -41.58 -2.62 -2.87
C GLU A 640 -41.44 -1.25 -3.58
N HIS A 641 -41.93 -1.16 -4.82
CA HIS A 641 -41.99 0.11 -5.55
C HIS A 641 -43.26 0.90 -5.21
N ILE A 642 -43.09 1.99 -4.47
CA ILE A 642 -44.19 2.87 -4.03
C ILE A 642 -44.22 4.16 -4.86
N VAL A 643 -45.32 4.38 -5.59
CA VAL A 643 -45.57 5.64 -6.31
C VAL A 643 -46.43 6.57 -5.45
N ALA A 644 -45.83 7.64 -4.95
CA ALA A 644 -46.54 8.65 -4.16
C ALA A 644 -47.64 9.33 -4.99
N GLY A 645 -48.90 9.17 -4.56
CA GLY A 645 -50.08 9.69 -5.30
C GLY A 645 -50.63 8.73 -6.37
N GLY A 646 -50.07 7.52 -6.49
CA GLY A 646 -50.65 6.45 -7.29
C GLY A 646 -51.97 5.93 -6.71
N SER A 647 -52.74 5.19 -7.51
CA SER A 647 -54.06 4.67 -7.11
C SER A 647 -54.01 3.63 -5.98
N ASN A 648 -52.84 3.06 -5.70
CA ASN A 648 -52.69 1.87 -4.88
C ASN A 648 -51.99 2.12 -3.52
N VAL A 649 -51.41 3.31 -3.30
CA VAL A 649 -50.73 3.65 -2.04
C VAL A 649 -51.04 5.10 -1.64
N SER A 650 -51.49 5.29 -0.39
CA SER A 650 -51.76 6.60 0.20
C SER A 650 -50.83 6.87 1.39
N ILE A 651 -50.03 7.92 1.30
CA ILE A 651 -49.15 8.36 2.40
C ILE A 651 -49.89 9.43 3.22
N ASN A 652 -50.17 9.16 4.50
CA ASN A 652 -50.84 10.12 5.38
C ASN A 652 -49.82 10.94 6.17
N VAL A 653 -49.59 12.18 5.75
CA VAL A 653 -48.67 13.13 6.43
C VAL A 653 -49.15 13.51 7.84
N LEU A 654 -50.44 13.33 8.15
CA LEU A 654 -51.00 13.61 9.49
C LEU A 654 -50.87 12.43 10.45
N ASP A 655 -50.45 11.25 10.00
CA ASP A 655 -50.17 10.09 10.88
C ASP A 655 -48.78 10.22 11.54
N ILE A 656 -48.60 11.31 12.30
CA ILE A 656 -47.36 11.59 13.01
C ILE A 656 -47.39 10.83 14.34
N LYS A 657 -46.59 9.76 14.44
CA LYS A 657 -46.45 8.99 15.68
C LYS A 657 -45.57 9.73 16.69
N TYR A 658 -45.95 9.64 17.96
CA TYR A 658 -45.11 10.11 19.06
C TYR A 658 -43.75 9.37 19.03
N VAL A 659 -42.66 10.14 19.02
CA VAL A 659 -41.30 9.60 19.13
C VAL A 659 -40.87 9.71 20.60
N PRO A 660 -40.62 8.59 21.30
CA PRO A 660 -40.18 8.61 22.69
C PRO A 660 -38.88 9.42 22.89
N PRO A 661 -38.72 10.15 24.02
CA PRO A 661 -37.54 10.97 24.29
C PRO A 661 -36.24 10.18 24.26
N GLU A 662 -36.26 8.94 24.75
CA GLU A 662 -35.12 8.01 24.71
C GLU A 662 -34.61 7.73 23.28
N LYS A 663 -35.49 7.74 22.26
CA LYS A 663 -35.09 7.61 20.85
C LYS A 663 -34.52 8.92 20.29
N LEU A 664 -34.93 10.06 20.83
CA LEU A 664 -34.37 11.38 20.48
C LEU A 664 -33.01 11.61 21.13
N ASP A 665 -32.71 10.92 22.25
CA ASP A 665 -31.44 11.02 22.95
C ASP A 665 -30.29 10.31 22.23
N VAL A 666 -30.59 9.24 21.50
CA VAL A 666 -29.66 8.53 20.60
C VAL A 666 -29.30 9.36 19.36
N ILE A 667 -30.19 10.26 18.95
CA ILE A 667 -30.02 11.12 17.78
C ILE A 667 -29.30 12.39 18.26
N GLY A 668 -28.04 12.59 17.84
CA GLY A 668 -27.18 13.68 18.32
C GLY A 668 -27.85 15.06 18.38
N ALA A 669 -27.42 15.93 19.30
CA ALA A 669 -28.08 17.20 19.61
C ALA A 669 -28.25 18.16 18.42
N ALA A 670 -27.48 17.97 17.34
CA ALA A 670 -27.51 18.79 16.13
C ALA A 670 -28.55 18.34 15.08
N THR A 671 -29.29 17.24 15.30
CA THR A 671 -30.21 16.72 14.28
C THR A 671 -31.43 17.62 14.11
N PRO A 672 -31.73 18.08 12.87
CA PRO A 672 -32.94 18.86 12.58
C PRO A 672 -34.19 18.10 13.01
N GLY A 673 -34.92 18.62 14.00
CA GLY A 673 -36.17 18.02 14.50
C GLY A 673 -36.24 17.77 16.00
N ARG A 674 -35.10 17.72 16.72
CA ARG A 674 -35.11 17.49 18.18
C ARG A 674 -35.81 18.62 18.95
N THR A 675 -35.57 19.87 18.56
CA THR A 675 -36.25 21.06 19.10
C THR A 675 -37.70 21.20 18.64
N CYS A 676 -38.00 20.90 17.37
CA CYS A 676 -39.36 20.99 16.82
C CYS A 676 -40.34 20.01 17.50
N SER A 677 -39.87 18.82 17.89
CA SER A 677 -40.71 17.82 18.57
C SER A 677 -41.02 18.21 20.02
N ILE A 678 -40.04 18.77 20.74
CA ILE A 678 -40.19 19.14 22.17
C ILE A 678 -41.08 20.38 22.33
N GLU A 679 -40.92 21.42 21.48
CA GLU A 679 -41.75 22.63 21.58
C GLU A 679 -43.20 22.42 21.12
N ARG A 680 -43.46 21.50 20.19
CA ARG A 680 -44.83 21.14 19.77
C ARG A 680 -45.61 20.40 20.84
N ILE A 681 -44.97 19.55 21.65
CA ILE A 681 -45.63 18.87 22.78
C ILE A 681 -45.95 19.88 23.90
N ALA A 682 -45.07 20.84 24.17
CA ALA A 682 -45.29 21.86 25.19
C ALA A 682 -46.37 22.90 24.81
N SER A 683 -46.54 23.18 23.51
CA SER A 683 -47.56 24.13 23.01
C SER A 683 -48.95 23.48 22.88
N SER A 684 -49.04 22.21 22.52
CA SER A 684 -50.33 21.49 22.44
C SER A 684 -50.93 21.17 23.82
N ALA A 685 -50.12 21.02 24.87
CA ALA A 685 -50.59 20.89 26.25
C ALA A 685 -51.18 22.19 26.84
N ARG A 686 -50.91 23.37 26.24
CA ARG A 686 -51.49 24.65 26.70
C ARG A 686 -52.84 24.98 26.07
N PHE A 687 -53.23 24.29 25.00
CA PHE A 687 -54.52 24.53 24.33
C PHE A 687 -55.69 23.74 24.92
N THR A 688 -55.44 22.79 25.84
CA THR A 688 -56.49 21.95 26.45
C THR A 688 -57.06 22.47 27.77
N THR A 689 -56.58 23.61 28.30
CA THR A 689 -57.07 24.22 29.55
C THR A 689 -57.76 25.58 29.38
N ALA A 690 -58.05 26.01 28.16
CA ALA A 690 -58.79 27.26 27.90
C ALA A 690 -60.07 26.99 27.10
N SER A 691 -61.00 26.23 27.69
CA SER A 691 -62.44 26.26 27.39
C SER A 691 -63.21 25.40 28.40
N VAL A 692 -63.43 25.98 29.59
CA VAL A 692 -64.67 25.86 30.37
C VAL A 692 -65.18 27.27 30.57
#